data_AF-A0A661EG58-F1
#
_entry.id   AF-A0A661EG58-F1
#
_cell.length_a   1.000
_cell.length_b   1.000
_cell.length_c   1.000
_cell.angle_alpha   90.00
_cell.angle_beta   90.00
_cell.angle_gamma   90.00
#
_symmetry.space_group_name_H-M   'P 1'
#
loop_
_entity.id
_entity.type
_entity.pdbx_description
1 polymer ?
#
loop_
_entity_poly.entity_id
_entity_poly.type
_entity_poly.pdbx_seq_one_letter_code
_entity_poly.pdbx_strand_id
1 'polypeptide(L)'
;MLRQKIVSKRKKDGIFYTPEYITKYIVDNTIGTLCQNKKQQLKITNIIKPKNHKKLNLQEIQTKENLTEYKNWLLNLKILDPACGSGAFLNQALEFLVTEHKTLQEDFLLFRDIFNQHDINKSILENNLYGVDINESATEIAKLSLWLKTADNRRPLTKLANKIKCGNSLIDDKTITANAFNWQAEFPEIFKQKKKQVWHITTATHNSRYSQRMVDYKVKTGKPIYFTQKEEVVICKTIYDITQKDKLNILAFNVCGDHLHMLLVCEEEEVSKIVGKIKAMTSKICNKTMGRTTNTTELTRGHVPLSKEKNKSTVELTRGHVPLSKEKNKSTVELTRGHVPLSKPYVAMWTQKFGKKLIQTEEQITNTAEYIQNNRIKHELPKNIKLEKIIARFIIKYEQAFVPEYNGGFDIVIGNPPYVRQELLQKTDKQYFVNNFQVGNGTADLYVYFYEVGISVLKDDGLLGFITPNKFYKTKYGKELRQFTSKHKILKLIDFFELNVFEDASTDSQIMLLCKTKQNDEFYYSPIKQIDDFINNKYQKILVNQNDLNPDIWVFNTKDELNILNKMKNNSITLQEYSKNGIEYGIKTGLNEAFIIDKTTRDELIKKDIKSAELLKPYLSGTEINKWTVDFNNKFIITTFPSKQIDIEKYIGIKNYLENFGKKRLEQSGKTGSRKKTSNKWFETQDSISYHNQFENPKILYIHTAVEHKFYYDEDGYYINNSSYFISNADKFLSVWLNSNIFKFYKKLNFVAYGDSSTKGRAKLDYNKMVNVPMPTITQQQKEPFIQKADTMLELNKKLSSVKQKFIKDLELEKVPKKLKNFENLNFDEFINEYARAHKIKFNSKLEQRKLADQWQELFEQDKKTTCELQEQINQTDQEIDQMVYKLYKLTDDEIKTIEN
;
A
#
# COMPACT_ATOMS: atom_id res chain seq x y z
N MET A 1 -20.32 -13.93 31.57
CA MET A 1 -20.19 -14.89 30.44
C MET A 1 -20.78 -14.40 29.12
N LEU A 2 -22.03 -13.91 29.04
CA LEU A 2 -22.65 -13.46 27.77
C LEU A 2 -21.88 -12.31 27.09
N ARG A 3 -21.46 -11.29 27.86
CA ARG A 3 -20.67 -10.14 27.35
C ARG A 3 -19.34 -10.59 26.73
N GLN A 4 -18.63 -11.53 27.37
CA GLN A 4 -17.40 -12.12 26.82
C GLN A 4 -17.65 -12.96 25.57
N LYS A 5 -18.75 -13.72 25.49
CA LYS A 5 -19.14 -14.45 24.27
C LYS A 5 -19.42 -13.50 23.09
N ILE A 6 -20.13 -12.39 23.33
CA ILE A 6 -20.43 -11.38 22.30
C ILE A 6 -19.14 -10.69 21.81
N VAL A 7 -18.25 -10.29 22.72
CA VAL A 7 -16.94 -9.71 22.36
C VAL A 7 -16.08 -10.70 21.58
N SER A 8 -16.07 -11.99 21.96
CA SER A 8 -15.32 -13.03 21.25
C SER A 8 -15.86 -13.29 19.83
N LYS A 9 -17.19 -13.22 19.63
CA LYS A 9 -17.83 -13.38 18.33
C LYS A 9 -17.51 -12.20 17.41
N ARG A 10 -17.62 -10.96 17.91
CA ARG A 10 -17.27 -9.75 17.14
C ARG A 10 -15.81 -9.72 16.70
N LYS A 11 -14.88 -10.14 17.57
CA LYS A 11 -13.46 -10.30 17.22
C LYS A 11 -13.24 -11.36 16.14
N LYS A 12 -14.01 -12.44 16.15
CA LYS A 12 -13.95 -13.49 15.13
C LYS A 12 -14.50 -13.02 13.78
N ASP A 13 -15.53 -12.18 13.81
CA ASP A 13 -16.19 -11.61 12.62
C ASP A 13 -15.46 -10.35 12.10
N GLY A 14 -14.39 -9.90 12.78
CA GLY A 14 -13.56 -8.76 12.36
C GLY A 14 -14.25 -7.39 12.48
N ILE A 15 -15.22 -7.24 13.39
CA ILE A 15 -16.08 -6.04 13.52
C ILE A 15 -15.57 -5.16 14.68
N PHE A 16 -15.26 -3.90 14.38
CA PHE A 16 -14.77 -2.91 15.36
C PHE A 16 -15.56 -1.61 15.32
N TYR A 17 -15.90 -1.07 16.49
CA TYR A 17 -16.58 0.22 16.58
C TYR A 17 -15.59 1.34 16.25
N THR A 18 -15.95 2.20 15.30
CA THR A 18 -15.06 3.28 14.85
C THR A 18 -15.28 4.52 15.72
N PRO A 19 -14.23 5.06 16.37
CA PRO A 19 -14.36 6.27 17.18
C PRO A 19 -14.81 7.49 16.37
N GLU A 20 -15.49 8.43 17.04
CA GLU A 20 -16.03 9.64 16.41
C GLU A 20 -14.94 10.50 15.73
N TYR A 21 -13.77 10.64 16.36
CA TYR A 21 -12.67 11.42 15.79
C TYR A 21 -12.15 10.84 14.47
N ILE A 22 -12.26 9.52 14.25
CA ILE A 22 -11.91 8.86 12.99
C ILE A 22 -13.00 9.09 11.94
N THR A 23 -14.27 8.85 12.29
CA THR A 23 -15.39 9.03 11.35
C THR A 23 -15.45 10.48 10.89
N LYS A 24 -15.31 11.43 11.82
CA LYS A 24 -15.26 12.86 11.55
C LYS A 24 -14.10 13.21 10.62
N TYR A 25 -12.90 12.72 10.90
CA TYR A 25 -11.74 12.99 10.05
C TYR A 25 -11.96 12.53 8.61
N ILE A 26 -12.43 11.29 8.40
CA ILE A 26 -12.67 10.76 7.06
C ILE A 26 -13.75 11.57 6.34
N VAL A 27 -14.86 11.89 7.01
CA VAL A 27 -15.96 12.70 6.46
C VAL A 27 -15.49 14.11 6.07
N ASP A 28 -14.78 14.80 6.96
CA ASP A 28 -14.27 16.15 6.71
C ASP A 28 -13.26 16.16 5.54
N ASN A 29 -12.45 15.11 5.41
CA ASN A 29 -11.45 14.99 4.33
C ASN A 29 -11.98 14.28 3.06
N THR A 30 -13.27 13.96 2.99
CA THR A 30 -13.92 13.44 1.77
C THR A 30 -15.08 14.35 1.37
N ILE A 31 -16.19 14.31 2.11
CA ILE A 31 -17.37 15.17 1.89
C ILE A 31 -16.97 16.64 1.96
N GLY A 32 -16.23 17.03 3.01
CA GLY A 32 -15.77 18.40 3.15
C GLY A 32 -14.84 18.86 2.02
N THR A 33 -14.00 17.97 1.49
CA THR A 33 -13.14 18.28 0.33
C THR A 33 -13.96 18.52 -0.94
N LEU A 34 -14.98 17.69 -1.21
CA LEU A 34 -15.88 17.94 -2.35
C LEU A 34 -16.66 19.25 -2.20
N CYS A 35 -17.17 19.53 -1.01
CA CYS A 35 -17.89 20.78 -0.71
C CYS A 35 -17.00 22.00 -0.94
N GLN A 36 -15.76 21.99 -0.44
CA GLN A 36 -14.79 23.07 -0.64
C GLN A 36 -14.47 23.27 -2.14
N ASN A 37 -14.19 22.19 -2.86
CA ASN A 37 -13.89 22.26 -4.29
C ASN A 37 -15.08 22.82 -5.09
N LYS A 38 -16.31 22.39 -4.79
CA LYS A 38 -17.51 22.90 -5.48
C LYS A 38 -17.79 24.36 -5.15
N LYS A 39 -17.62 24.80 -3.89
CA LYS A 39 -17.72 26.23 -3.51
C LYS A 39 -16.69 27.07 -4.26
N GLN A 40 -15.45 26.62 -4.35
CA GLN A 40 -14.39 27.30 -5.12
C GLN A 40 -14.74 27.39 -6.61
N GLN A 41 -15.21 26.29 -7.21
CA GLN A 41 -15.65 26.26 -8.61
C GLN A 41 -16.77 27.28 -8.88
N LEU A 42 -17.72 27.40 -7.95
CA LEU A 42 -18.85 28.34 -8.03
C LEU A 42 -18.52 29.74 -7.49
N LYS A 43 -17.25 30.00 -7.11
CA LYS A 43 -16.80 31.29 -6.57
C LYS A 43 -17.64 31.76 -5.36
N ILE A 44 -18.06 30.82 -4.52
CA ILE A 44 -18.79 31.10 -3.28
C ILE A 44 -17.75 31.38 -2.19
N THR A 45 -17.35 32.65 -2.09
CA THR A 45 -16.38 33.13 -1.10
C THR A 45 -16.79 34.50 -0.57
N ASN A 46 -16.73 34.70 0.74
CA ASN A 46 -16.97 36.00 1.40
C ASN A 46 -18.29 36.66 0.95
N ILE A 47 -19.42 36.00 1.21
CA ILE A 47 -20.74 36.48 0.81
C ILE A 47 -21.09 37.74 1.61
N ILE A 48 -21.35 38.83 0.90
CA ILE A 48 -21.67 40.14 1.49
C ILE A 48 -23.18 40.34 1.40
N LYS A 49 -23.75 40.93 2.45
CA LYS A 49 -25.16 41.34 2.47
C LYS A 49 -25.44 42.33 1.32
N PRO A 50 -26.50 42.11 0.51
CA PRO A 50 -26.86 43.02 -0.57
C PRO A 50 -27.13 44.44 -0.08
N LYS A 51 -26.73 45.45 -0.87
CA LYS A 51 -26.99 46.87 -0.52
C LYS A 51 -28.48 47.21 -0.58
N ASN A 52 -29.23 46.60 -1.50
CA ASN A 52 -30.67 46.77 -1.63
C ASN A 52 -31.37 45.44 -1.96
N HIS A 53 -32.10 44.88 -1.00
CA HIS A 53 -32.81 43.61 -1.17
C HIS A 53 -33.93 43.65 -2.22
N LYS A 54 -34.43 44.83 -2.61
CA LYS A 54 -35.49 44.97 -3.64
C LYS A 54 -34.93 45.04 -5.06
N LYS A 55 -33.64 45.31 -5.23
CA LYS A 55 -33.00 45.44 -6.55
C LYS A 55 -31.53 45.00 -6.45
N LEU A 56 -31.31 43.70 -6.64
CA LEU A 56 -29.98 43.11 -6.66
C LEU A 56 -29.20 43.58 -7.90
N ASN A 57 -27.91 43.79 -7.75
CA ASN A 57 -27.01 44.01 -8.89
C ASN A 57 -26.63 42.69 -9.57
N LEU A 58 -26.00 42.75 -10.75
CA LEU A 58 -25.62 41.56 -11.54
C LEU A 58 -24.75 40.56 -10.75
N GLN A 59 -23.83 41.04 -9.90
CA GLN A 59 -22.95 40.21 -9.09
C GLN A 59 -23.69 39.55 -7.91
N GLU A 60 -24.63 40.25 -7.29
CA GLU A 60 -25.50 39.72 -6.24
C GLU A 60 -26.47 38.66 -6.79
N ILE A 61 -26.99 38.86 -8.00
CA ILE A 61 -27.82 37.85 -8.71
C ILE A 61 -26.98 36.60 -8.98
N GLN A 62 -25.79 36.76 -9.57
CA GLN A 62 -24.90 35.62 -9.85
C GLN A 62 -24.53 34.87 -8.57
N THR A 63 -24.25 35.58 -7.47
CA THR A 63 -23.96 34.93 -6.18
C THR A 63 -25.14 34.09 -5.71
N LYS A 64 -26.38 34.61 -5.80
CA LYS A 64 -27.58 33.87 -5.43
C LYS A 64 -27.82 32.64 -6.31
N GLU A 65 -27.56 32.75 -7.62
CA GLU A 65 -27.62 31.61 -8.55
C GLU A 65 -26.58 30.55 -8.21
N ASN A 66 -25.35 30.95 -7.91
CA ASN A 66 -24.27 30.04 -7.50
C ASN A 66 -24.63 29.31 -6.19
N LEU A 67 -25.20 30.02 -5.20
CA LEU A 67 -25.72 29.40 -3.98
C LEU A 67 -26.83 28.38 -4.26
N THR A 68 -27.72 28.69 -5.21
CA THR A 68 -28.80 27.78 -5.62
C THR A 68 -28.26 26.54 -6.32
N GLU A 69 -27.26 26.70 -7.19
CA GLU A 69 -26.55 25.58 -7.80
C GLU A 69 -25.87 24.71 -6.75
N TYR A 70 -25.17 25.32 -5.79
CA TYR A 70 -24.52 24.60 -4.69
C TYR A 70 -25.52 23.83 -3.84
N LYS A 71 -26.65 24.46 -3.47
CA LYS A 71 -27.74 23.81 -2.74
C LYS A 71 -28.24 22.57 -3.48
N ASN A 72 -28.54 22.70 -4.77
CA ASN A 72 -29.06 21.61 -5.58
C ASN A 72 -28.04 20.49 -5.73
N TRP A 73 -26.76 20.83 -5.88
CA TRP A 73 -25.67 19.86 -5.91
C TRP A 73 -25.55 19.11 -4.58
N LEU A 74 -25.57 19.82 -3.45
CA LEU A 74 -25.44 19.26 -2.10
C LEU A 74 -26.59 18.28 -1.78
N LEU A 75 -27.82 18.61 -2.17
CA LEU A 75 -29.01 17.72 -2.02
C LEU A 75 -28.94 16.46 -2.90
N ASN A 76 -28.02 16.39 -3.86
CA ASN A 76 -27.90 15.28 -4.81
C ASN A 76 -26.60 14.47 -4.66
N LEU A 77 -25.70 14.84 -3.73
CA LEU A 77 -24.49 14.08 -3.44
C LEU A 77 -24.82 12.66 -2.99
N LYS A 78 -24.15 11.64 -3.55
CA LYS A 78 -24.37 10.23 -3.24
C LYS A 78 -23.20 9.67 -2.43
N ILE A 79 -23.46 9.26 -1.19
CA ILE A 79 -22.47 8.80 -0.21
C ILE A 79 -22.82 7.36 0.20
N LEU A 80 -21.85 6.46 0.06
CA LEU A 80 -22.01 5.04 0.37
C LEU A 80 -21.08 4.61 1.51
N ASP A 81 -21.62 3.78 2.41
CA ASP A 81 -20.82 2.89 3.25
C ASP A 81 -21.11 1.41 2.88
N PRO A 82 -20.14 0.68 2.28
CA PRO A 82 -20.37 -0.67 1.76
C PRO A 82 -20.28 -1.76 2.85
N ALA A 83 -19.94 -1.42 4.08
CA ALA A 83 -19.92 -2.31 5.24
C ALA A 83 -20.39 -1.52 6.47
N CYS A 84 -21.61 -1.01 6.41
CA CYS A 84 -22.03 0.11 7.24
C CYS A 84 -22.16 -0.21 8.73
N GLY A 85 -22.24 -1.48 9.10
CA GLY A 85 -22.48 -1.90 10.48
C GLY A 85 -23.68 -1.18 11.06
N SER A 86 -23.51 -0.57 12.24
CA SER A 86 -24.52 0.24 12.91
C SER A 86 -24.67 1.67 12.35
N GLY A 87 -24.01 2.00 11.23
CA GLY A 87 -24.15 3.28 10.54
C GLY A 87 -23.30 4.43 11.09
N ALA A 88 -22.15 4.18 11.72
CA ALA A 88 -21.33 5.23 12.33
C ALA A 88 -20.88 6.30 11.32
N PHE A 89 -20.36 5.89 10.16
CA PHE A 89 -19.98 6.82 9.09
C PHE A 89 -21.17 7.55 8.48
N LEU A 90 -22.29 6.85 8.27
CA LEU A 90 -23.51 7.45 7.72
C LEU A 90 -24.09 8.51 8.66
N ASN A 91 -24.06 8.25 9.97
CA ASN A 91 -24.44 9.21 11.00
C ASN A 91 -23.53 10.45 11.01
N GLN A 92 -22.21 10.26 10.85
CA GLN A 92 -21.29 11.39 10.77
C GLN A 92 -21.49 12.21 9.48
N ALA A 93 -21.74 11.54 8.36
CA ALA A 93 -22.06 12.18 7.09
C ALA A 93 -23.37 12.97 7.17
N LEU A 94 -24.39 12.45 7.85
CA LEU A 94 -25.64 13.16 8.13
C LEU A 94 -25.36 14.46 8.90
N GLU A 95 -24.61 14.40 10.00
CA GLU A 95 -24.27 15.58 10.80
C GLU A 95 -23.51 16.64 9.99
N PHE A 96 -22.55 16.20 9.18
CA PHE A 96 -21.80 17.07 8.29
C PHE A 96 -22.74 17.79 7.31
N LEU A 97 -23.58 17.04 6.59
CA LEU A 97 -24.51 17.61 5.61
C LEU A 97 -25.54 18.56 6.26
N VAL A 98 -26.07 18.21 7.43
CA VAL A 98 -26.99 19.08 8.18
C VAL A 98 -26.31 20.39 8.56
N THR A 99 -25.06 20.32 9.01
CA THR A 99 -24.28 21.51 9.38
C THR A 99 -24.00 22.38 8.16
N GLU A 100 -23.57 21.77 7.06
CA GLU A 100 -23.27 22.46 5.81
C GLU A 100 -24.52 23.13 5.22
N HIS A 101 -25.69 22.49 5.32
CA HIS A 101 -26.96 23.08 4.93
C HIS A 101 -27.41 24.23 5.83
N LYS A 102 -27.12 24.19 7.14
CA LYS A 102 -27.38 25.31 8.06
C LYS A 102 -26.55 26.53 7.69
N THR A 103 -25.25 26.34 7.44
CA THR A 103 -24.37 27.43 6.97
C THR A 103 -24.90 28.01 5.65
N LEU A 104 -25.31 27.15 4.72
CA LEU A 104 -25.92 27.60 3.47
C LEU A 104 -27.23 28.39 3.68
N GLN A 105 -28.03 28.03 4.69
CA GLN A 105 -29.24 28.77 5.05
C GLN A 105 -28.91 30.17 5.58
N GLU A 106 -27.86 30.32 6.38
CA GLU A 106 -27.35 31.62 6.84
C GLU A 106 -26.93 32.51 5.65
N ASP A 107 -26.25 31.91 4.66
CA ASP A 107 -25.87 32.59 3.42
C ASP A 107 -27.09 33.07 2.62
N PHE A 108 -28.14 32.26 2.50
CA PHE A 108 -29.41 32.64 1.85
C PHE A 108 -30.19 33.71 2.64
N LEU A 109 -30.09 33.70 3.96
CA LEU A 109 -30.77 34.67 4.83
C LEU A 109 -30.26 36.10 4.58
N LEU A 110 -28.99 36.26 4.17
CA LEU A 110 -28.44 37.55 3.72
C LEU A 110 -29.24 38.13 2.54
N PHE A 111 -29.85 37.29 1.70
CA PHE A 111 -30.70 37.67 0.57
C PHE A 111 -32.19 37.74 0.94
N ARG A 112 -32.55 37.61 2.22
CA ARG A 112 -33.93 37.43 2.72
C ARG A 112 -34.66 36.26 2.08
N ASP A 113 -33.92 35.24 1.68
CA ASP A 113 -34.47 34.01 1.13
C ASP A 113 -34.46 32.95 2.24
N ILE A 114 -35.62 32.37 2.53
CA ILE A 114 -35.80 31.39 3.61
C ILE A 114 -36.38 30.14 2.98
N PHE A 115 -35.68 29.01 3.15
CA PHE A 115 -36.17 27.69 2.78
C PHE A 115 -36.39 26.84 4.03
N ASN A 116 -37.35 25.90 3.97
CA ASN A 116 -37.79 25.13 5.12
C ASN A 116 -36.75 24.08 5.58
N GLN A 117 -36.30 24.16 6.84
CA GLN A 117 -35.28 23.27 7.42
C GLN A 117 -35.75 21.81 7.55
N HIS A 118 -37.06 21.60 7.77
CA HIS A 118 -37.63 20.25 7.89
C HIS A 118 -37.54 19.44 6.59
N ASP A 119 -37.56 20.09 5.42
CA ASP A 119 -37.40 19.41 4.13
C ASP A 119 -35.95 18.97 3.87
N ILE A 120 -34.97 19.58 4.52
CA ILE A 120 -33.55 19.31 4.27
C ILE A 120 -33.14 17.97 4.89
N ASN A 121 -33.40 17.74 6.18
CA ASN A 121 -33.06 16.46 6.83
C ASN A 121 -33.74 15.28 6.12
N LYS A 122 -34.98 15.49 5.68
CA LYS A 122 -35.74 14.52 4.88
C LYS A 122 -35.05 14.23 3.55
N SER A 123 -34.66 15.28 2.82
CA SER A 123 -33.98 15.13 1.53
C SER A 123 -32.63 14.44 1.68
N ILE A 124 -31.85 14.76 2.71
CA ILE A 124 -30.56 14.10 2.98
C ILE A 124 -30.73 12.59 3.14
N LEU A 125 -31.67 12.16 3.97
CA LEU A 125 -31.93 10.73 4.19
C LEU A 125 -32.48 10.02 2.94
N GLU A 126 -33.25 10.70 2.10
CA GLU A 126 -33.87 10.09 0.91
C GLU A 126 -32.91 10.05 -0.29
N ASN A 127 -31.98 11.01 -0.38
CA ASN A 127 -31.20 11.24 -1.58
C ASN A 127 -29.71 11.00 -1.41
N ASN A 128 -29.14 11.17 -0.22
CA ASN A 128 -27.69 11.25 -0.05
C ASN A 128 -27.02 10.01 0.53
N LEU A 129 -27.63 9.36 1.52
CA LEU A 129 -26.96 8.32 2.33
C LEU A 129 -27.38 6.91 1.89
N TYR A 130 -26.39 6.06 1.65
CA TYR A 130 -26.56 4.67 1.21
C TYR A 130 -25.66 3.76 2.05
N GLY A 131 -26.17 2.58 2.41
CA GLY A 131 -25.45 1.64 3.27
C GLY A 131 -25.73 0.21 2.89
N VAL A 132 -24.72 -0.64 2.96
CA VAL A 132 -24.88 -2.09 2.82
C VAL A 132 -24.13 -2.79 3.95
N ASP A 133 -24.74 -3.81 4.54
CA ASP A 133 -24.06 -4.69 5.48
C ASP A 133 -24.56 -6.13 5.32
N ILE A 134 -23.69 -7.11 5.56
CA ILE A 134 -24.06 -8.53 5.46
C ILE A 134 -24.94 -8.98 6.64
N ASN A 135 -24.93 -8.23 7.75
CA ASN A 135 -25.70 -8.51 8.95
C ASN A 135 -26.99 -7.67 8.99
N GLU A 136 -28.13 -8.35 8.86
CA GLU A 136 -29.45 -7.73 8.91
C GLU A 136 -29.68 -6.90 10.18
N SER A 137 -29.30 -7.43 11.36
CA SER A 137 -29.44 -6.68 12.61
C SER A 137 -28.62 -5.39 12.63
N ALA A 138 -27.45 -5.38 11.99
CA ALA A 138 -26.64 -4.17 11.88
C ALA A 138 -27.33 -3.13 11.00
N THR A 139 -27.89 -3.56 9.85
CA THR A 139 -28.65 -2.66 8.97
C THR A 139 -29.89 -2.07 9.64
N GLU A 140 -30.60 -2.83 10.48
CA GLU A 140 -31.75 -2.32 11.24
C GLU A 140 -31.33 -1.31 12.30
N ILE A 141 -30.20 -1.54 12.99
CA ILE A 141 -29.63 -0.57 13.94
C ILE A 141 -29.23 0.72 13.20
N ALA A 142 -28.61 0.62 12.03
CA ALA A 142 -28.24 1.78 11.22
C ALA A 142 -29.49 2.59 10.80
N LYS A 143 -30.55 1.92 10.33
CA LYS A 143 -31.83 2.55 9.98
C LYS A 143 -32.43 3.29 11.18
N LEU A 144 -32.51 2.62 12.33
CA LEU A 144 -33.04 3.21 13.56
C LEU A 144 -32.21 4.41 14.03
N SER A 145 -30.88 4.30 13.99
CA SER A 145 -29.96 5.36 14.41
C SER A 145 -30.11 6.62 13.56
N LEU A 146 -30.13 6.47 12.23
CA LEU A 146 -30.36 7.58 11.29
C LEU A 146 -31.75 8.20 11.47
N TRP A 147 -32.78 7.37 11.68
CA TRP A 147 -34.14 7.85 11.92
C TRP A 147 -34.24 8.67 13.22
N LEU A 148 -33.70 8.16 14.32
CA LEU A 148 -33.68 8.84 15.64
C LEU A 148 -32.99 10.21 15.58
N LYS A 149 -31.88 10.34 14.85
CA LYS A 149 -31.20 11.64 14.67
C LYS A 149 -32.02 12.67 13.91
N THR A 150 -33.05 12.24 13.18
CA THR A 150 -33.93 13.14 12.39
C THR A 150 -35.33 13.31 12.99
N ALA A 151 -35.59 12.71 14.16
CA ALA A 151 -36.81 12.71 14.97
C ALA A 151 -37.98 13.55 14.42
N ASP A 152 -38.74 12.95 13.50
CA ASP A 152 -40.10 13.38 13.16
C ASP A 152 -41.06 12.24 13.50
N ASN A 153 -41.84 12.43 14.57
CA ASN A 153 -42.75 11.44 15.14
C ASN A 153 -43.90 11.02 14.19
N ARG A 154 -44.01 11.61 12.99
CA ARG A 154 -45.06 11.32 12.01
C ARG A 154 -44.60 10.48 10.81
N ARG A 155 -43.36 9.96 10.80
CA ARG A 155 -42.76 9.36 9.58
C ARG A 155 -42.64 7.82 9.63
N PRO A 156 -43.09 7.09 8.58
CA PRO A 156 -42.85 5.65 8.45
C PRO A 156 -41.40 5.34 8.04
N LEU A 157 -40.84 4.28 8.63
CA LEU A 157 -39.45 3.80 8.43
C LEU A 157 -39.14 3.32 6.99
N THR A 158 -40.18 3.12 6.17
CA THR A 158 -40.15 2.39 4.89
C THR A 158 -39.29 3.04 3.80
N LYS A 159 -39.10 4.36 3.79
CA LYS A 159 -38.28 5.03 2.76
C LYS A 159 -36.77 4.86 2.98
N LEU A 160 -36.34 4.79 4.24
CA LEU A 160 -34.93 4.56 4.59
C LEU A 160 -34.52 3.11 4.33
N ALA A 161 -35.48 2.17 4.41
CA ALA A 161 -35.27 0.76 4.13
C ALA A 161 -34.71 0.48 2.72
N ASN A 162 -35.02 1.34 1.74
CA ASN A 162 -34.55 1.17 0.37
C ASN A 162 -33.11 1.66 0.13
N LYS A 163 -32.51 2.35 1.11
CA LYS A 163 -31.16 2.95 1.01
C LYS A 163 -30.13 2.23 1.86
N ILE A 164 -30.58 1.63 2.96
CA ILE A 164 -29.78 0.79 3.84
C ILE A 164 -30.20 -0.66 3.62
N LYS A 165 -29.37 -1.46 2.96
CA LYS A 165 -29.71 -2.81 2.50
C LYS A 165 -28.88 -3.89 3.17
N CYS A 166 -29.49 -5.06 3.37
CA CYS A 166 -28.78 -6.25 3.85
C CYS A 166 -28.26 -7.05 2.63
N GLY A 167 -26.96 -7.36 2.61
CA GLY A 167 -26.37 -8.13 1.52
C GLY A 167 -24.84 -8.23 1.58
N ASN A 168 -24.28 -9.18 0.84
CA ASN A 168 -22.85 -9.36 0.69
C ASN A 168 -22.30 -8.43 -0.40
N SER A 169 -21.77 -7.29 0.02
CA SER A 169 -21.16 -6.26 -0.84
C SER A 169 -20.07 -6.73 -1.80
N LEU A 170 -19.46 -7.90 -1.56
CA LEU A 170 -18.33 -8.43 -2.34
C LEU A 170 -18.72 -9.51 -3.35
N ILE A 171 -19.88 -10.16 -3.20
CA ILE A 171 -20.30 -11.30 -4.02
C ILE A 171 -21.67 -11.00 -4.61
N ASP A 172 -21.80 -10.99 -5.94
CA ASP A 172 -23.06 -10.75 -6.65
C ASP A 172 -23.73 -12.03 -7.18
N ASP A 173 -23.05 -13.18 -7.06
CA ASP A 173 -23.54 -14.48 -7.47
C ASP A 173 -24.32 -15.21 -6.34
N LYS A 174 -25.64 -15.33 -6.55
CA LYS A 174 -26.56 -16.03 -5.62
C LYS A 174 -26.30 -17.52 -5.48
N THR A 175 -25.58 -18.13 -6.42
CA THR A 175 -25.19 -19.56 -6.32
C THR A 175 -24.06 -19.77 -5.31
N ILE A 176 -23.27 -18.73 -5.02
CA ILE A 176 -22.18 -18.76 -4.03
C ILE A 176 -22.71 -18.41 -2.64
N THR A 177 -23.54 -17.37 -2.54
CA THR A 177 -24.13 -16.94 -1.27
C THR A 177 -25.56 -16.46 -1.47
N ALA A 178 -26.48 -16.90 -0.61
CA ALA A 178 -27.90 -16.49 -0.69
C ALA A 178 -28.08 -14.97 -0.59
N ASN A 179 -27.14 -14.31 0.10
CA ASN A 179 -27.17 -12.88 0.41
C ASN A 179 -26.46 -12.04 -0.66
N ALA A 180 -26.19 -12.59 -1.85
CA ALA A 180 -25.40 -11.92 -2.87
C ALA A 180 -25.99 -10.57 -3.27
N PHE A 181 -25.13 -9.56 -3.44
CA PHE A 181 -25.52 -8.17 -3.65
C PHE A 181 -25.05 -7.65 -5.00
N ASN A 182 -25.98 -7.47 -5.93
CA ASN A 182 -25.69 -6.84 -7.21
C ASN A 182 -25.94 -5.33 -7.12
N TRP A 183 -24.86 -4.54 -7.11
CA TRP A 183 -24.92 -3.09 -6.91
C TRP A 183 -25.85 -2.36 -7.89
N GLN A 184 -25.86 -2.77 -9.17
CA GLN A 184 -26.63 -2.11 -10.21
C GLN A 184 -28.12 -2.46 -10.11
N ALA A 185 -28.47 -3.69 -9.78
CA ALA A 185 -29.84 -4.12 -9.58
C ALA A 185 -30.44 -3.54 -8.29
N GLU A 186 -29.63 -3.44 -7.24
CA GLU A 186 -30.07 -2.95 -5.94
C GLU A 186 -30.14 -1.42 -5.86
N PHE A 187 -29.31 -0.68 -6.60
CA PHE A 187 -29.36 0.79 -6.65
C PHE A 187 -29.53 1.33 -8.08
N PRO A 188 -30.65 1.04 -8.75
CA PRO A 188 -30.89 1.43 -10.15
C PRO A 188 -30.93 2.96 -10.35
N GLU A 189 -31.23 3.72 -9.30
CA GLU A 189 -31.22 5.18 -9.33
C GLU A 189 -29.80 5.77 -9.33
N ILE A 190 -28.80 4.99 -8.91
CA ILE A 190 -27.38 5.37 -8.91
C ILE A 190 -26.72 4.92 -10.21
N PHE A 191 -27.09 3.73 -10.69
CA PHE A 191 -26.52 3.10 -11.87
C PHE A 191 -27.51 3.07 -13.02
N LYS A 192 -27.40 4.04 -13.92
CA LYS A 192 -28.23 4.11 -15.13
C LYS A 192 -27.60 3.25 -16.23
N GLN A 193 -28.27 2.16 -16.61
CA GLN A 193 -27.82 1.33 -17.73
C GLN A 193 -27.74 2.16 -19.02
N LYS A 194 -26.60 2.05 -19.73
CA LYS A 194 -26.39 2.67 -21.03
C LYS A 194 -27.34 2.09 -22.07
N LYS A 195 -28.02 2.95 -22.82
CA LYS A 195 -28.85 2.55 -23.96
C LYS A 195 -27.98 2.46 -25.21
N LYS A 196 -27.16 1.41 -25.27
CA LYS A 196 -26.25 1.17 -26.39
C LYS A 196 -27.02 0.86 -27.68
N GLN A 197 -26.60 1.50 -28.77
CA GLN A 197 -27.15 1.32 -30.11
C GLN A 197 -26.02 1.15 -31.13
N VAL A 198 -26.30 0.52 -32.26
CA VAL A 198 -25.30 0.32 -33.32
C VAL A 198 -25.36 1.45 -34.34
N TRP A 199 -24.23 2.12 -34.55
CA TRP A 199 -24.09 3.25 -35.46
C TRP A 199 -23.12 2.92 -36.59
N HIS A 200 -23.59 2.99 -37.82
CA HIS A 200 -22.73 3.00 -38.99
C HIS A 200 -22.17 4.40 -39.20
N ILE A 201 -20.89 4.53 -38.89
CA ILE A 201 -20.12 5.77 -39.02
C ILE A 201 -19.35 5.76 -40.33
N THR A 202 -19.46 6.85 -41.08
CA THR A 202 -18.70 7.07 -42.31
C THR A 202 -18.04 8.45 -42.29
N THR A 203 -16.77 8.53 -42.66
CA THR A 203 -16.09 9.82 -42.83
C THR A 203 -15.13 9.73 -44.01
N ALA A 204 -14.92 10.85 -44.69
CA ALA A 204 -14.04 10.94 -45.85
C ALA A 204 -12.94 11.98 -45.60
N THR A 205 -11.90 11.95 -46.41
CA THR A 205 -10.86 12.97 -46.46
C THR A 205 -11.37 14.25 -47.13
N HIS A 206 -10.69 15.36 -46.89
CA HIS A 206 -11.02 16.60 -47.58
C HIS A 206 -10.92 16.45 -49.12
N ASN A 207 -11.93 17.00 -49.81
CA ASN A 207 -12.04 17.09 -51.28
C ASN A 207 -12.11 15.75 -52.05
N SER A 208 -12.32 14.61 -51.39
CA SER A 208 -12.40 13.29 -52.06
C SER A 208 -13.79 12.87 -52.51
N ARG A 209 -14.86 13.45 -51.96
CA ARG A 209 -16.25 13.14 -52.34
C ARG A 209 -17.05 14.41 -52.63
N TYR A 210 -17.57 14.53 -53.85
CA TYR A 210 -18.38 15.66 -54.30
C TYR A 210 -19.87 15.32 -54.24
N SER A 211 -20.72 16.26 -53.82
CA SER A 211 -22.17 16.13 -53.96
C SER A 211 -22.62 16.78 -55.29
N GLN A 212 -23.73 16.30 -55.88
CA GLN A 212 -24.29 16.85 -57.12
C GLN A 212 -24.43 18.39 -57.06
N ARG A 213 -24.90 18.88 -55.90
CA ARG A 213 -25.02 20.31 -55.61
C ARG A 213 -23.70 21.09 -55.74
N MET A 214 -22.56 20.49 -55.41
CA MET A 214 -21.25 21.14 -55.55
C MET A 214 -20.78 21.23 -57.01
N VAL A 215 -21.22 20.28 -57.84
CA VAL A 215 -21.06 20.34 -59.30
C VAL A 215 -21.92 21.48 -59.85
N ASP A 216 -23.16 21.57 -59.40
CA ASP A 216 -24.14 22.57 -59.88
C ASP A 216 -23.70 24.02 -59.57
N TYR A 217 -23.02 24.26 -58.44
CA TYR A 217 -22.56 25.61 -58.02
C TYR A 217 -21.10 25.94 -58.38
N LYS A 218 -20.41 25.14 -59.21
CA LYS A 218 -19.03 25.40 -59.70
C LYS A 218 -18.03 25.80 -58.61
N VAL A 219 -18.08 25.15 -57.45
CA VAL A 219 -17.15 25.43 -56.33
C VAL A 219 -15.73 25.02 -56.75
N LYS A 220 -14.74 25.92 -56.67
CA LYS A 220 -13.33 25.60 -56.95
C LYS A 220 -12.85 24.49 -56.00
N THR A 221 -12.45 23.35 -56.55
CA THR A 221 -12.09 22.14 -55.81
C THR A 221 -10.58 22.09 -55.55
N GLY A 222 -10.19 21.78 -54.31
CA GLY A 222 -8.81 21.38 -54.01
C GLY A 222 -8.55 19.94 -54.46
N LYS A 223 -7.27 19.53 -54.54
CA LYS A 223 -6.91 18.14 -54.85
C LYS A 223 -7.46 17.18 -53.77
N PRO A 224 -8.05 16.03 -54.15
CA PRO A 224 -8.49 15.01 -53.21
C PRO A 224 -7.29 14.44 -52.43
N ILE A 225 -7.47 14.23 -51.13
CA ILE A 225 -6.46 13.60 -50.27
C ILE A 225 -6.73 12.09 -50.22
N TYR A 226 -5.78 11.29 -50.71
CA TYR A 226 -5.81 9.83 -50.58
C TYR A 226 -4.71 9.37 -49.63
N PHE A 227 -5.05 8.42 -48.76
CA PHE A 227 -4.13 7.76 -47.85
C PHE A 227 -3.27 6.75 -48.59
N THR A 228 -1.97 6.81 -48.31
CA THR A 228 -1.05 5.73 -48.62
C THR A 228 -1.27 4.53 -47.69
N GLN A 229 -0.81 3.34 -48.08
CA GLN A 229 -0.89 2.14 -47.23
C GLN A 229 -0.24 2.34 -45.84
N LYS A 230 0.83 3.16 -45.77
CA LYS A 230 1.50 3.48 -44.50
C LYS A 230 0.60 4.31 -43.58
N GLU A 231 -0.16 5.25 -44.15
CA GLU A 231 -1.10 6.09 -43.39
C GLU A 231 -2.29 5.29 -42.88
N GLU A 232 -2.84 4.39 -43.71
CA GLU A 232 -3.91 3.47 -43.28
C GLU A 232 -3.50 2.67 -42.03
N VAL A 233 -2.26 2.18 -41.99
CA VAL A 233 -1.70 1.45 -40.83
C VAL A 233 -1.58 2.35 -39.60
N VAL A 234 -1.10 3.60 -39.75
CA VAL A 234 -0.97 4.55 -38.64
C VAL A 234 -2.34 4.94 -38.09
N ILE A 235 -3.33 5.16 -38.97
CA ILE A 235 -4.72 5.44 -38.60
C ILE A 235 -5.28 4.26 -37.80
N CYS A 236 -5.13 3.03 -38.30
CA CYS A 236 -5.61 1.83 -37.58
C CYS A 236 -4.95 1.64 -36.22
N LYS A 237 -3.63 1.83 -36.10
CA LYS A 237 -2.94 1.76 -34.79
C LYS A 237 -3.46 2.81 -33.83
N THR A 238 -3.65 4.04 -34.31
CA THR A 238 -4.19 5.12 -33.50
C THR A 238 -5.61 4.80 -33.01
N ILE A 239 -6.46 4.22 -33.87
CA ILE A 239 -7.82 3.82 -33.50
C ILE A 239 -7.79 2.62 -32.54
N TYR A 240 -6.88 1.66 -32.72
CA TYR A 240 -6.64 0.59 -31.76
C TYR A 240 -6.30 1.17 -30.37
N ASP A 241 -5.35 2.09 -30.29
CA ASP A 241 -4.94 2.72 -29.02
C ASP A 241 -6.10 3.48 -28.37
N ILE A 242 -6.91 4.22 -29.16
CA ILE A 242 -8.12 4.89 -28.67
C ILE A 242 -9.13 3.86 -28.18
N THR A 243 -9.32 2.75 -28.91
CA THR A 243 -10.28 1.71 -28.56
C THR A 243 -9.92 1.03 -27.24
N GLN A 244 -8.63 0.76 -27.00
CA GLN A 244 -8.16 0.21 -25.73
C GLN A 244 -8.31 1.21 -24.58
N LYS A 245 -7.96 2.48 -24.83
CA LYS A 245 -7.99 3.53 -23.81
C LYS A 245 -9.42 3.91 -23.39
N ASP A 246 -10.31 4.04 -24.37
CA ASP A 246 -11.68 4.51 -24.16
C ASP A 246 -12.70 3.35 -24.08
N LYS A 247 -12.24 2.09 -24.17
CA LYS A 247 -13.06 0.87 -24.19
C LYS A 247 -14.19 0.94 -25.23
N LEU A 248 -13.85 1.29 -26.47
CA LEU A 248 -14.85 1.42 -27.53
C LEU A 248 -15.32 0.04 -28.01
N ASN A 249 -16.63 -0.09 -28.24
CA ASN A 249 -17.23 -1.31 -28.78
C ASN A 249 -17.36 -1.19 -30.30
N ILE A 250 -16.47 -1.84 -31.05
CA ILE A 250 -16.45 -1.79 -32.52
C ILE A 250 -16.72 -3.19 -33.10
N LEU A 251 -17.80 -3.31 -33.88
CA LEU A 251 -18.22 -4.60 -34.48
C LEU A 251 -17.58 -4.83 -35.86
N ALA A 252 -17.33 -3.75 -36.61
CA ALA A 252 -16.66 -3.82 -37.90
C ALA A 252 -15.95 -2.51 -38.17
N PHE A 253 -14.83 -2.58 -38.87
CA PHE A 253 -14.02 -1.41 -39.21
C PHE A 253 -13.30 -1.62 -40.54
N ASN A 254 -13.26 -0.58 -41.37
CA ASN A 254 -12.39 -0.54 -42.54
C ASN A 254 -11.98 0.89 -42.87
N VAL A 255 -10.76 1.07 -43.37
CA VAL A 255 -10.25 2.32 -43.92
C VAL A 255 -9.70 2.05 -45.31
N CYS A 256 -10.13 2.85 -46.29
CA CYS A 256 -9.85 2.64 -47.70
C CYS A 256 -9.53 3.99 -48.34
N GLY A 257 -8.30 4.19 -48.80
CA GLY A 257 -7.93 5.30 -49.69
C GLY A 257 -8.33 6.68 -49.15
N ASP A 258 -9.54 7.15 -49.43
CA ASP A 258 -10.07 8.45 -49.04
C ASP A 258 -11.14 8.42 -47.93
N HIS A 259 -11.52 7.27 -47.39
CA HIS A 259 -12.65 7.18 -46.47
C HIS A 259 -12.55 6.03 -45.46
N LEU A 260 -13.39 6.10 -44.43
CA LEU A 260 -13.43 5.18 -43.30
C LEU A 260 -14.86 4.81 -42.99
N HIS A 261 -15.07 3.52 -42.69
CA HIS A 261 -16.32 2.98 -42.18
C HIS A 261 -16.10 2.27 -40.85
N MET A 262 -17.05 2.41 -39.94
CA MET A 262 -17.01 1.78 -38.62
C MET A 262 -18.44 1.47 -38.15
N LEU A 263 -18.67 0.27 -37.61
CA LEU A 263 -19.85 -0.05 -36.82
C LEU A 263 -19.50 0.12 -35.35
N LEU A 264 -19.97 1.21 -34.75
CA LEU A 264 -19.70 1.59 -33.37
C LEU A 264 -20.94 1.33 -32.51
N VAL A 265 -20.75 0.68 -31.38
CA VAL A 265 -21.81 0.44 -30.39
C VAL A 265 -21.63 1.39 -29.22
N CYS A 266 -22.50 2.39 -29.11
CA CYS A 266 -22.45 3.40 -28.04
C CYS A 266 -23.82 4.08 -27.88
N GLU A 267 -23.97 4.96 -26.89
CA GLU A 267 -25.16 5.81 -26.79
C GLU A 267 -25.12 6.90 -27.88
N GLU A 268 -26.29 7.37 -28.33
CA GLU A 268 -26.38 8.39 -29.38
C GLU A 268 -25.55 9.66 -29.06
N GLU A 269 -25.58 10.07 -27.79
CA GLU A 269 -24.91 11.28 -27.30
C GLU A 269 -23.37 11.17 -27.37
N GLU A 270 -22.83 9.95 -27.35
CA GLU A 270 -21.39 9.67 -27.36
C GLU A 270 -20.80 9.69 -28.78
N VAL A 271 -21.61 9.41 -29.81
CA VAL A 271 -21.18 9.23 -31.21
C VAL A 271 -20.30 10.38 -31.68
N SER A 272 -20.77 11.62 -31.53
CA SER A 272 -20.05 12.81 -32.03
C SER A 272 -18.72 13.04 -31.30
N LYS A 273 -18.67 12.75 -29.99
CA LYS A 273 -17.46 12.92 -29.16
C LYS A 273 -16.41 11.87 -29.54
N ILE A 274 -16.81 10.62 -29.69
CA ILE A 274 -15.93 9.51 -30.10
C ILE A 274 -15.36 9.77 -31.49
N VAL A 275 -16.22 10.04 -32.48
CA VAL A 275 -15.80 10.26 -33.86
C VAL A 275 -14.94 11.52 -34.00
N GLY A 276 -15.27 12.59 -33.27
CA GLY A 276 -14.45 13.80 -33.20
C GLY A 276 -13.04 13.51 -32.68
N LYS A 277 -12.91 12.76 -31.58
CA LYS A 277 -11.62 12.35 -31.01
C LYS A 277 -10.82 11.48 -31.98
N ILE A 278 -11.45 10.48 -32.61
CA ILE A 278 -10.82 9.63 -33.63
C ILE A 278 -10.25 10.49 -34.74
N LYS A 279 -11.05 11.38 -35.34
CA LYS A 279 -10.63 12.25 -36.45
C LYS A 279 -9.48 13.17 -36.05
N ALA A 280 -9.55 13.78 -34.87
CA ALA A 280 -8.51 14.69 -34.38
C ALA A 280 -7.18 13.96 -34.10
N MET A 281 -7.23 12.84 -33.37
CA MET A 281 -6.03 12.08 -32.98
C MET A 281 -5.37 11.41 -34.17
N THR A 282 -6.15 10.80 -35.07
CA THR A 282 -5.62 10.18 -36.30
C THR A 282 -4.98 11.22 -37.21
N SER A 283 -5.58 12.40 -37.36
CA SER A 283 -4.98 13.50 -38.14
C SER A 283 -3.66 13.96 -37.53
N LYS A 284 -3.63 14.18 -36.21
CA LYS A 284 -2.43 14.63 -35.49
C LYS A 284 -1.28 13.62 -35.59
N ILE A 285 -1.55 12.35 -35.27
CA ILE A 285 -0.52 11.30 -35.24
C ILE A 285 -0.05 10.98 -36.66
N CYS A 286 -0.95 10.93 -37.64
CA CYS A 286 -0.58 10.69 -39.02
C CYS A 286 0.26 11.84 -39.59
N ASN A 287 -0.13 13.10 -39.40
CA ASN A 287 0.66 14.26 -39.82
C ASN A 287 2.05 14.28 -39.18
N LYS A 288 2.16 13.94 -37.89
CA LYS A 288 3.44 13.80 -37.19
C LYS A 288 4.31 12.69 -37.80
N THR A 289 3.72 11.50 -37.99
CA THR A 289 4.43 10.31 -38.49
C THR A 289 4.90 10.47 -39.93
N MET A 290 4.16 11.24 -40.74
CA MET A 290 4.50 11.53 -42.14
C MET A 290 5.37 12.79 -42.30
N GLY A 291 5.84 13.41 -41.21
CA GLY A 291 6.71 14.59 -41.27
C GLY A 291 6.04 15.86 -41.81
N ARG A 292 4.70 15.92 -41.80
CA ARG A 292 3.93 17.07 -42.30
C ARG A 292 3.94 18.25 -41.31
N THR A 293 4.24 17.98 -40.05
CA THR A 293 4.33 18.96 -38.95
C THR A 293 5.59 18.70 -38.13
N THR A 294 6.40 19.73 -37.85
CA THR A 294 7.59 19.67 -36.97
C THR A 294 7.22 19.91 -35.51
N ASN A 295 7.97 19.32 -34.57
CA ASN A 295 7.73 19.42 -33.13
C ASN A 295 7.74 20.89 -32.67
N THR A 296 6.58 21.42 -32.32
CA THR A 296 6.45 22.54 -31.38
C THR A 296 5.88 22.02 -30.06
N THR A 297 6.44 22.56 -29.00
CA THR A 297 6.32 22.22 -27.58
C THR A 297 4.88 22.07 -27.09
N GLU A 298 4.74 21.23 -26.08
CA GLU A 298 3.52 20.89 -25.35
C GLU A 298 2.79 22.12 -24.80
N LEU A 299 1.77 22.60 -25.51
CA LEU A 299 0.69 23.40 -24.93
C LEU A 299 -0.65 22.82 -25.39
N THR A 300 -1.21 21.96 -24.55
CA THR A 300 -2.58 21.47 -24.65
C THR A 300 -3.57 22.63 -24.56
N ARG A 301 -4.09 23.10 -25.70
CA ARG A 301 -5.48 23.60 -25.74
C ARG A 301 -6.40 22.39 -25.71
N GLY A 302 -6.57 21.84 -24.51
CA GLY A 302 -7.64 20.90 -24.21
C GLY A 302 -8.98 21.59 -24.44
N HIS A 303 -9.92 20.85 -25.02
CA HIS A 303 -11.32 21.24 -25.07
C HIS A 303 -11.83 21.48 -23.65
N VAL A 304 -12.01 22.76 -23.29
CA VAL A 304 -12.95 23.15 -22.23
C VAL A 304 -14.34 22.74 -22.71
N PRO A 305 -15.16 22.05 -21.90
CA PRO A 305 -16.55 21.76 -22.27
C PRO A 305 -17.32 23.06 -22.46
N LEU A 306 -18.07 23.17 -23.56
CA LEU A 306 -19.09 24.21 -23.70
C LEU A 306 -20.08 24.08 -22.53
N SER A 307 -20.06 25.05 -21.62
CA SER A 307 -21.17 25.29 -20.72
C SER A 307 -22.41 25.57 -21.56
N LYS A 308 -23.49 24.86 -21.21
CA LYS A 308 -24.82 25.12 -21.73
C LYS A 308 -25.28 26.49 -21.22
N GLU A 309 -25.28 27.48 -22.09
CA GLU A 309 -26.20 28.61 -21.96
C GLU A 309 -26.95 28.77 -23.28
N LYS A 310 -28.15 28.18 -23.30
CA LYS A 310 -29.25 28.79 -24.03
C LYS A 310 -29.80 29.88 -23.12
N ASN A 311 -29.70 31.13 -23.54
CA ASN A 311 -30.80 32.06 -23.31
C ASN A 311 -31.22 32.65 -24.64
N LYS A 312 -32.45 32.32 -25.02
CA LYS A 312 -33.23 33.03 -26.03
C LYS A 312 -33.44 34.45 -25.50
N SER A 313 -33.12 35.45 -26.31
CA SER A 313 -33.89 36.69 -26.34
C SER A 313 -34.27 36.98 -27.78
N THR A 314 -35.58 37.07 -27.96
CA THR A 314 -36.32 37.55 -29.11
C THR A 314 -35.97 39.00 -29.42
N VAL A 315 -35.47 39.28 -30.63
CA VAL A 315 -35.75 40.53 -31.35
C VAL A 315 -35.82 40.20 -32.84
N GLU A 316 -36.99 40.39 -33.44
CA GLU A 316 -37.18 40.49 -34.88
C GLU A 316 -36.25 41.55 -35.46
N LEU A 317 -35.43 41.20 -36.45
CA LEU A 317 -34.90 42.21 -37.36
C LEU A 317 -35.05 41.72 -38.80
N THR A 318 -35.99 42.42 -39.42
CA THR A 318 -36.34 42.54 -40.83
C THR A 318 -35.15 42.59 -41.78
N ARG A 319 -35.41 42.04 -42.97
CA ARG A 319 -34.69 42.33 -44.21
C ARG A 319 -34.47 43.83 -44.37
N GLY A 320 -33.23 44.24 -44.59
CA GLY A 320 -32.89 45.59 -45.02
C GLY A 320 -31.55 45.58 -45.77
N HIS A 321 -31.63 45.71 -47.09
CA HIS A 321 -30.50 46.06 -47.94
C HIS A 321 -30.00 47.46 -47.59
N VAL A 322 -28.68 47.65 -47.46
CA VAL A 322 -28.01 48.91 -47.79
C VAL A 322 -26.62 48.60 -48.39
N PRO A 323 -26.26 49.16 -49.56
CA PRO A 323 -24.96 48.99 -50.18
C PRO A 323 -23.95 50.09 -49.78
N LEU A 324 -22.68 49.70 -49.86
CA LEU A 324 -21.44 50.47 -50.02
C LEU A 324 -21.49 52.02 -50.04
N SER A 325 -20.63 52.63 -49.22
CA SER A 325 -19.88 53.84 -49.62
C SER A 325 -18.43 53.82 -49.10
N LYS A 326 -17.53 54.19 -50.02
CA LYS A 326 -16.14 54.65 -49.83
C LYS A 326 -16.17 55.93 -48.95
N GLU A 327 -15.19 56.35 -48.16
CA GLU A 327 -13.77 56.57 -48.45
C GLU A 327 -13.05 57.09 -47.17
N LYS A 328 -11.78 56.71 -47.00
CA LYS A 328 -10.64 57.36 -46.29
C LYS A 328 -10.88 58.36 -45.12
N ASN A 329 -10.30 58.05 -43.95
CA ASN A 329 -9.10 58.77 -43.48
C ASN A 329 -8.36 58.07 -42.31
N LYS A 330 -7.03 58.17 -42.37
CA LYS A 330 -6.01 57.50 -41.54
C LYS A 330 -5.90 58.10 -40.12
N SER A 331 -5.71 57.25 -39.12
CA SER A 331 -4.76 57.51 -38.03
C SER A 331 -4.10 56.21 -37.59
N THR A 332 -2.79 56.17 -37.82
CA THR A 332 -1.85 55.10 -37.49
C THR A 332 -1.41 55.24 -36.05
N VAL A 333 -1.71 54.24 -35.22
CA VAL A 333 -0.94 53.94 -33.99
C VAL A 333 -0.64 52.45 -34.01
N GLU A 334 0.64 52.14 -34.20
CA GLU A 334 1.19 50.80 -34.12
C GLU A 334 1.03 50.25 -32.69
N LEU A 335 0.36 49.10 -32.57
CA LEU A 335 0.64 48.13 -31.51
C LEU A 335 1.09 46.85 -32.21
N THR A 336 2.40 46.73 -32.32
CA THR A 336 3.14 45.56 -32.80
C THR A 336 2.73 44.30 -32.03
N ARG A 337 1.91 43.43 -32.64
CA ARG A 337 1.86 42.01 -32.30
C ARG A 337 2.81 41.26 -33.24
N GLY A 338 4.00 40.97 -32.72
CA GLY A 338 5.03 40.20 -33.39
C GLY A 338 4.47 38.91 -33.98
N HIS A 339 4.49 38.82 -35.30
CA HIS A 339 4.28 37.57 -36.02
C HIS A 339 5.62 36.85 -36.09
N VAL A 340 5.79 35.84 -35.24
CA VAL A 340 6.75 34.76 -35.53
C VAL A 340 6.15 33.96 -36.70
N PRO A 341 6.90 33.63 -37.77
CA PRO A 341 6.37 32.84 -38.87
C PRO A 341 5.91 31.48 -38.34
N LEU A 342 4.62 31.17 -38.49
CA LEU A 342 4.05 29.87 -38.14
C LEU A 342 4.72 28.77 -38.98
N SER A 343 5.27 27.77 -38.29
CA SER A 343 5.54 26.44 -38.83
C SER A 343 4.32 25.92 -39.61
N LYS A 344 4.55 25.21 -40.72
CA LYS A 344 3.53 24.67 -41.67
C LYS A 344 2.13 24.47 -41.04
N PRO A 345 1.05 25.02 -41.65
CA PRO A 345 -0.29 24.93 -41.09
C PRO A 345 -0.73 23.48 -40.92
N TYR A 346 -1.38 23.17 -39.78
CA TYR A 346 -1.98 21.87 -39.53
C TYR A 346 -2.95 21.50 -40.66
N VAL A 347 -2.67 20.40 -41.35
CA VAL A 347 -3.52 19.91 -42.44
C VAL A 347 -4.60 19.01 -41.86
N ALA A 348 -5.84 19.50 -41.80
CA ALA A 348 -6.99 18.66 -41.44
C ALA A 348 -7.17 17.56 -42.50
N MET A 349 -7.04 16.29 -42.10
CA MET A 349 -7.13 15.16 -43.03
C MET A 349 -8.58 14.84 -43.40
N TRP A 350 -9.49 14.89 -42.42
CA TRP A 350 -10.89 14.48 -42.57
C TRP A 350 -11.82 15.67 -42.84
N THR A 351 -12.91 15.43 -43.57
CA THR A 351 -14.03 16.38 -43.71
C THR A 351 -14.56 16.83 -42.34
N GLN A 352 -15.13 18.04 -42.23
CA GLN A 352 -15.74 18.48 -40.97
C GLN A 352 -16.92 17.58 -40.56
N LYS A 353 -17.85 17.32 -41.49
CA LYS A 353 -19.00 16.43 -41.27
C LYS A 353 -18.60 14.95 -41.41
N PHE A 354 -19.36 14.08 -40.77
CA PHE A 354 -19.30 12.62 -40.90
C PHE A 354 -20.74 12.09 -40.97
N GLY A 355 -20.95 10.96 -41.63
CA GLY A 355 -22.23 10.27 -41.65
C GLY A 355 -22.40 9.41 -40.41
N LYS A 356 -23.59 9.44 -39.82
CA LYS A 356 -24.04 8.51 -38.78
C LYS A 356 -25.40 7.94 -39.19
N LYS A 357 -25.52 6.62 -39.27
CA LYS A 357 -26.79 5.92 -39.53
C LYS A 357 -27.02 4.91 -38.40
N LEU A 358 -28.19 4.98 -37.76
CA LEU A 358 -28.61 3.99 -36.78
C LEU A 358 -28.97 2.67 -37.49
N ILE A 359 -28.49 1.55 -36.96
CA ILE A 359 -28.82 0.21 -37.42
C ILE A 359 -29.71 -0.46 -36.36
N GLN A 360 -30.85 -1.00 -36.77
CA GLN A 360 -31.92 -1.39 -35.85
C GLN A 360 -32.08 -2.91 -35.68
N THR A 361 -31.70 -3.72 -36.68
CA THR A 361 -31.88 -5.18 -36.66
C THR A 361 -30.56 -5.93 -36.78
N GLU A 362 -30.49 -7.14 -36.23
CA GLU A 362 -29.29 -8.00 -36.32
C GLU A 362 -28.91 -8.36 -37.76
N GLU A 363 -29.91 -8.58 -38.62
CA GLU A 363 -29.69 -8.78 -40.05
C GLU A 363 -29.00 -7.57 -40.70
N GLN A 364 -29.45 -6.36 -40.39
CA GLN A 364 -28.81 -5.14 -40.90
C GLN A 364 -27.40 -4.95 -40.34
N ILE A 365 -27.14 -5.36 -39.09
CA ILE A 365 -25.80 -5.32 -38.48
C ILE A 365 -24.86 -6.24 -39.26
N THR A 366 -25.29 -7.48 -39.51
CA THR A 366 -24.52 -8.48 -40.25
C THR A 366 -24.24 -8.00 -41.68
N ASN A 367 -25.27 -7.58 -42.41
CA ASN A 367 -25.14 -7.05 -43.76
C ASN A 367 -24.22 -5.82 -43.83
N THR A 368 -24.32 -4.92 -42.84
CA THR A 368 -23.45 -3.74 -42.79
C THR A 368 -22.01 -4.11 -42.42
N ALA A 369 -21.80 -5.09 -41.53
CA ALA A 369 -20.47 -5.57 -41.16
C ALA A 369 -19.78 -6.22 -42.36
N GLU A 370 -20.47 -7.08 -43.11
CA GLU A 370 -19.98 -7.68 -44.36
C GLU A 370 -19.67 -6.61 -45.41
N TYR A 371 -20.56 -5.63 -45.59
CA TYR A 371 -20.31 -4.48 -46.48
C TYR A 371 -19.01 -3.74 -46.11
N ILE A 372 -18.78 -3.50 -44.81
CA ILE A 372 -17.56 -2.83 -44.33
C ILE A 372 -16.32 -3.69 -44.58
N GLN A 373 -16.38 -4.99 -44.30
CA GLN A 373 -15.26 -5.91 -44.50
C GLN A 373 -14.89 -6.04 -45.99
N ASN A 374 -15.88 -6.12 -46.87
CA ASN A 374 -15.68 -6.24 -48.32
C ASN A 374 -15.38 -4.91 -49.02
N ASN A 375 -15.43 -3.78 -48.31
CA ASN A 375 -15.28 -2.45 -48.90
C ASN A 375 -13.94 -2.26 -49.62
N ARG A 376 -12.87 -2.87 -49.11
CA ARG A 376 -11.54 -2.81 -49.73
C ARG A 376 -11.49 -3.51 -51.09
N ILE A 377 -12.17 -4.66 -51.20
CA ILE A 377 -12.31 -5.42 -52.45
C ILE A 377 -13.15 -4.62 -53.45
N LYS A 378 -14.25 -4.02 -52.98
CA LYS A 378 -15.12 -3.15 -53.80
C LYS A 378 -14.38 -1.97 -54.43
N HIS A 379 -13.36 -1.44 -53.75
CA HIS A 379 -12.52 -0.35 -54.24
C HIS A 379 -11.25 -0.81 -54.96
N GLU A 380 -11.13 -2.11 -55.28
CA GLU A 380 -9.99 -2.71 -55.98
C GLU A 380 -8.63 -2.42 -55.31
N LEU A 381 -8.63 -2.21 -53.99
CA LEU A 381 -7.43 -1.91 -53.23
C LEU A 381 -6.69 -3.20 -52.84
N PRO A 382 -5.34 -3.21 -52.90
CA PRO A 382 -4.55 -4.40 -52.58
C PRO A 382 -4.71 -4.80 -51.11
N LYS A 383 -4.65 -6.11 -50.86
CA LYS A 383 -4.72 -6.70 -49.52
C LYS A 383 -3.58 -6.19 -48.65
N ASN A 384 -3.87 -5.80 -47.40
CA ASN A 384 -2.88 -5.30 -46.45
C ASN A 384 -2.91 -6.13 -45.16
N ILE A 385 -2.08 -7.18 -45.11
CA ILE A 385 -2.03 -8.14 -43.99
C ILE A 385 -1.72 -7.44 -42.66
N LYS A 386 -0.87 -6.41 -42.65
CA LYS A 386 -0.54 -5.65 -41.43
C LYS A 386 -1.75 -4.90 -40.90
N LEU A 387 -2.55 -4.30 -41.79
CA LEU A 387 -3.78 -3.59 -41.46
C LEU A 387 -4.81 -4.55 -40.86
N GLU A 388 -5.08 -5.67 -41.54
CA GLU A 388 -6.04 -6.70 -41.12
C GLU A 388 -5.71 -7.27 -39.73
N LYS A 389 -4.42 -7.55 -39.46
CA LYS A 389 -3.96 -8.01 -38.14
C LYS A 389 -4.20 -6.99 -37.03
N ILE A 390 -4.17 -5.69 -37.32
CA ILE A 390 -4.44 -4.64 -36.32
C ILE A 390 -5.94 -4.53 -36.10
N ILE A 391 -6.74 -4.52 -37.19
CA ILE A 391 -8.21 -4.46 -37.12
C ILE A 391 -8.75 -5.61 -36.25
N ALA A 392 -8.31 -6.84 -36.51
CA ALA A 392 -8.75 -8.02 -35.75
C ALA A 392 -8.48 -7.94 -34.23
N ARG A 393 -7.58 -7.06 -33.76
CA ARG A 393 -7.26 -6.91 -32.33
C ARG A 393 -8.23 -6.00 -31.56
N PHE A 394 -9.08 -5.23 -32.24
CA PHE A 394 -10.04 -4.34 -31.58
C PHE A 394 -11.48 -4.50 -32.06
N ILE A 395 -11.73 -5.44 -32.97
CA ILE A 395 -13.10 -5.87 -33.27
C ILE A 395 -13.56 -6.82 -32.18
N ILE A 396 -14.76 -6.58 -31.65
CA ILE A 396 -15.40 -7.43 -30.66
C ILE A 396 -16.64 -8.11 -31.22
N LYS A 397 -17.05 -9.20 -30.59
CA LYS A 397 -18.28 -9.91 -30.98
C LYS A 397 -19.52 -9.14 -30.53
N TYR A 398 -20.65 -9.42 -31.17
CA TYR A 398 -21.93 -8.78 -30.85
C TYR A 398 -22.32 -8.99 -29.39
N GLU A 399 -22.19 -10.21 -28.86
CA GLU A 399 -22.55 -10.54 -27.48
C GLU A 399 -21.70 -9.74 -26.47
N GLN A 400 -20.42 -9.53 -26.79
CA GLN A 400 -19.50 -8.75 -25.97
C GLN A 400 -19.83 -7.25 -26.02
N ALA A 401 -20.21 -6.73 -27.18
CA ALA A 401 -20.56 -5.33 -27.37
C ALA A 401 -21.82 -4.90 -26.59
N PHE A 402 -22.71 -5.84 -26.29
CA PHE A 402 -23.98 -5.59 -25.62
C PHE A 402 -24.04 -6.05 -24.16
N VAL A 403 -22.92 -6.49 -23.58
CA VAL A 403 -22.80 -6.67 -22.12
C VAL A 403 -23.25 -5.38 -21.42
N PRO A 404 -24.17 -5.42 -20.42
CA PRO A 404 -24.67 -4.22 -19.77
C PRO A 404 -23.56 -3.31 -19.26
N GLU A 405 -23.58 -2.05 -19.69
CA GLU A 405 -22.72 -0.99 -19.17
C GLU A 405 -23.59 0.01 -18.41
N TYR A 406 -23.06 0.63 -17.37
CA TYR A 406 -23.80 1.56 -16.52
C TYR A 406 -23.05 2.89 -16.41
N ASN A 407 -23.81 3.99 -16.52
CA ASN A 407 -23.40 5.34 -16.16
C ASN A 407 -23.79 5.63 -14.71
N GLY A 408 -23.03 6.50 -14.04
CA GLY A 408 -23.33 6.93 -12.66
C GLY A 408 -22.33 6.37 -11.66
N GLY A 409 -22.80 6.09 -10.45
CA GLY A 409 -21.96 5.73 -9.30
C GLY A 409 -22.06 6.72 -8.14
N PHE A 410 -21.38 6.40 -7.05
CA PHE A 410 -21.34 7.23 -5.85
C PHE A 410 -20.30 8.36 -5.99
N ASP A 411 -20.60 9.52 -5.41
CA ASP A 411 -19.62 10.60 -5.29
C ASP A 411 -18.56 10.25 -4.23
N ILE A 412 -19.00 9.56 -3.16
CA ILE A 412 -18.16 9.24 -2.01
C ILE A 412 -18.43 7.82 -1.53
N VAL A 413 -17.36 7.10 -1.21
CA VAL A 413 -17.39 5.82 -0.50
C VAL A 413 -16.56 5.95 0.78
N ILE A 414 -17.17 5.76 1.94
CA ILE A 414 -16.52 5.85 3.25
C ILE A 414 -16.85 4.63 4.09
N GLY A 415 -15.99 4.24 5.01
CA GLY A 415 -16.31 3.09 5.86
C GLY A 415 -15.14 2.49 6.63
N ASN A 416 -15.48 1.48 7.43
CA ASN A 416 -14.54 0.59 8.10
C ASN A 416 -14.84 -0.85 7.64
N PRO A 417 -14.23 -1.32 6.54
CA PRO A 417 -14.41 -2.69 6.07
C PRO A 417 -14.02 -3.74 7.13
N PRO A 418 -14.57 -4.96 7.11
CA PRO A 418 -14.31 -5.99 8.12
C PRO A 418 -12.89 -6.58 8.09
N TYR A 419 -12.26 -6.75 9.26
CA TYR A 419 -10.87 -7.20 9.40
C TYR A 419 -10.78 -8.72 9.61
N VAL A 420 -11.29 -9.47 8.64
CA VAL A 420 -11.29 -10.94 8.69
C VAL A 420 -10.06 -11.50 8.01
N ARG A 421 -9.27 -12.28 8.75
CA ARG A 421 -8.07 -12.94 8.22
C ARG A 421 -8.44 -14.00 7.18
N GLN A 422 -7.60 -14.14 6.16
CA GLN A 422 -7.81 -15.11 5.08
C GLN A 422 -8.09 -16.54 5.58
N GLU A 423 -7.47 -17.01 6.69
CA GLU A 423 -7.69 -18.38 7.19
C GLU A 423 -9.14 -18.66 7.62
N LEU A 424 -9.90 -17.61 7.91
CA LEU A 424 -11.29 -17.70 8.37
C LEU A 424 -12.31 -17.62 7.23
N LEU A 425 -11.87 -17.29 6.01
CA LEU A 425 -12.76 -17.18 4.84
C LEU A 425 -13.10 -18.57 4.28
N GLN A 426 -14.33 -18.74 3.81
CA GLN A 426 -14.78 -19.98 3.20
C GLN A 426 -14.05 -20.25 1.88
N LYS A 427 -13.84 -21.52 1.55
CA LYS A 427 -13.10 -21.92 0.33
C LYS A 427 -13.81 -21.45 -0.95
N THR A 428 -15.14 -21.48 -0.97
CA THR A 428 -15.98 -21.00 -2.08
C THR A 428 -15.80 -19.50 -2.31
N ASP A 429 -15.87 -18.70 -1.24
CA ASP A 429 -15.66 -17.25 -1.31
C ASP A 429 -14.26 -16.91 -1.83
N LYS A 430 -13.22 -17.60 -1.34
CA LYS A 430 -11.86 -17.42 -1.83
C LYS A 430 -11.72 -17.68 -3.32
N GLN A 431 -12.34 -18.75 -3.82
CA GLN A 431 -12.29 -19.09 -5.23
C GLN A 431 -13.02 -18.03 -6.08
N TYR A 432 -14.16 -17.56 -5.60
CA TYR A 432 -14.88 -16.46 -6.22
C TYR A 432 -14.02 -15.19 -6.27
N PHE A 433 -13.35 -14.84 -5.17
CA PHE A 433 -12.49 -13.67 -5.12
C PHE A 433 -11.29 -13.75 -6.08
N VAL A 434 -10.62 -14.90 -6.16
CA VAL A 434 -9.50 -15.11 -7.10
C VAL A 434 -9.95 -14.98 -8.55
N ASN A 435 -11.17 -15.41 -8.87
CA ASN A 435 -11.66 -15.41 -10.25
C ASN A 435 -12.22 -14.04 -10.70
N ASN A 436 -12.73 -13.23 -9.76
CA ASN A 436 -13.49 -12.02 -10.08
C ASN A 436 -12.83 -10.70 -9.64
N PHE A 437 -11.76 -10.74 -8.83
CA PHE A 437 -11.08 -9.53 -8.33
C PHE A 437 -9.64 -9.45 -8.81
N GLN A 438 -9.21 -8.26 -9.26
CA GLN A 438 -7.81 -7.98 -9.55
C GLN A 438 -6.92 -8.10 -8.31
N VAL A 439 -7.46 -7.76 -7.12
CA VAL A 439 -6.73 -7.88 -5.86
C VAL A 439 -6.71 -9.32 -5.29
N GLY A 440 -7.37 -10.28 -5.96
CA GLY A 440 -7.55 -11.65 -5.49
C GLY A 440 -6.37 -12.57 -5.77
N ASN A 441 -5.71 -13.03 -4.70
CA ASN A 441 -4.61 -14.01 -4.77
C ASN A 441 -4.79 -15.23 -3.84
N GLY A 442 -5.98 -15.38 -3.25
CA GLY A 442 -6.34 -16.49 -2.37
C GLY A 442 -5.78 -16.40 -0.93
N THR A 443 -4.89 -15.44 -0.67
CA THR A 443 -4.24 -15.23 0.64
C THR A 443 -4.51 -13.85 1.23
N ALA A 444 -5.31 -13.02 0.56
CA ALA A 444 -5.65 -11.68 1.03
C ALA A 444 -6.77 -11.69 2.09
N ASP A 445 -6.62 -10.81 3.07
CA ASP A 445 -7.64 -10.53 4.09
C ASP A 445 -8.87 -9.83 3.49
N LEU A 446 -10.03 -9.95 4.14
CA LEU A 446 -11.32 -9.57 3.56
C LEU A 446 -11.44 -8.09 3.14
N TYR A 447 -10.88 -7.17 3.94
CA TYR A 447 -10.92 -5.73 3.66
C TYR A 447 -10.23 -5.36 2.33
N VAL A 448 -9.34 -6.20 1.81
CA VAL A 448 -8.63 -5.96 0.54
C VAL A 448 -9.61 -5.86 -0.62
N TYR A 449 -10.61 -6.74 -0.67
CA TYR A 449 -11.61 -6.77 -1.73
C TYR A 449 -12.55 -5.56 -1.69
N PHE A 450 -12.77 -4.97 -0.51
CA PHE A 450 -13.57 -3.74 -0.37
C PHE A 450 -12.94 -2.53 -1.05
N TYR A 451 -11.61 -2.45 -1.17
CA TYR A 451 -10.98 -1.39 -1.96
C TYR A 451 -11.38 -1.47 -3.44
N GLU A 452 -11.40 -2.67 -4.02
CA GLU A 452 -11.78 -2.86 -5.42
C GLU A 452 -13.28 -2.59 -5.63
N VAL A 453 -14.15 -3.11 -4.76
CA VAL A 453 -15.59 -2.78 -4.79
C VAL A 453 -15.82 -1.28 -4.64
N GLY A 454 -15.24 -0.67 -3.61
CA GLY A 454 -15.41 0.75 -3.31
C GLY A 454 -15.01 1.64 -4.49
N ILE A 455 -13.89 1.35 -5.17
CA ILE A 455 -13.50 2.09 -6.37
C ILE A 455 -14.40 1.76 -7.58
N SER A 456 -14.86 0.52 -7.72
CA SER A 456 -15.71 0.12 -8.86
C SER A 456 -17.03 0.89 -8.88
N VAL A 457 -17.62 1.16 -7.70
CA VAL A 457 -18.93 1.83 -7.56
C VAL A 457 -18.85 3.36 -7.54
N LEU A 458 -17.64 3.94 -7.49
CA LEU A 458 -17.44 5.40 -7.53
C LEU A 458 -17.60 5.98 -8.95
N LYS A 459 -17.99 7.25 -9.03
CA LYS A 459 -17.79 8.09 -10.22
C LYS A 459 -16.30 8.34 -10.48
N ASP A 460 -15.93 8.75 -11.69
CA ASP A 460 -14.54 8.96 -12.09
C ASP A 460 -13.78 9.95 -11.17
N ASP A 461 -14.43 11.01 -10.72
CA ASP A 461 -13.91 12.00 -9.77
C ASP A 461 -14.30 11.73 -8.31
N GLY A 462 -14.90 10.56 -8.05
CA GLY A 462 -15.37 10.17 -6.73
C GLY A 462 -14.24 9.84 -5.75
N LEU A 463 -14.52 10.05 -4.46
CA LEU A 463 -13.57 9.90 -3.37
C LEU A 463 -13.86 8.65 -2.53
N LEU A 464 -12.80 7.92 -2.17
CA LEU A 464 -12.85 6.82 -1.23
C LEU A 464 -12.12 7.20 0.07
N GLY A 465 -12.68 6.88 1.23
CA GLY A 465 -12.01 7.02 2.51
C GLY A 465 -12.26 5.84 3.43
N PHE A 466 -11.25 4.98 3.62
CA PHE A 466 -11.36 3.81 4.49
C PHE A 466 -10.37 3.83 5.63
N ILE A 467 -10.80 3.30 6.78
CA ILE A 467 -9.89 2.83 7.84
C ILE A 467 -9.76 1.31 7.74
N THR A 468 -8.54 0.81 7.58
CA THR A 468 -8.24 -0.63 7.40
C THR A 468 -6.90 -1.01 8.03
N PRO A 469 -6.55 -2.30 8.16
CA PRO A 469 -5.24 -2.70 8.64
C PRO A 469 -4.10 -2.26 7.70
N ASN A 470 -2.97 -1.83 8.26
CA ASN A 470 -1.81 -1.35 7.49
C ASN A 470 -0.88 -2.48 6.99
N LYS A 471 -1.11 -3.73 7.39
CA LYS A 471 -0.26 -4.89 7.08
C LYS A 471 0.02 -5.08 5.59
N PHE A 472 -0.94 -4.72 4.73
CA PHE A 472 -0.79 -4.81 3.29
C PHE A 472 0.35 -3.93 2.73
N TYR A 473 0.95 -3.03 3.49
CA TYR A 473 2.14 -2.29 3.06
C TYR A 473 3.35 -3.21 2.84
N LYS A 474 3.52 -4.21 3.71
CA LYS A 474 4.75 -5.02 3.77
C LYS A 474 4.53 -6.52 3.57
N THR A 475 3.29 -7.01 3.57
CA THR A 475 2.99 -8.44 3.39
C THR A 475 2.93 -8.85 1.91
N LYS A 476 3.21 -10.13 1.64
CA LYS A 476 3.13 -10.69 0.27
C LYS A 476 1.71 -10.64 -0.29
N TYR A 477 0.69 -10.94 0.52
CA TYR A 477 -0.70 -10.91 0.06
C TYR A 477 -1.17 -9.51 -0.37
N GLY A 478 -0.54 -8.44 0.15
CA GLY A 478 -0.88 -7.06 -0.17
C GLY A 478 -0.39 -6.57 -1.53
N LYS A 479 0.39 -7.37 -2.27
CA LYS A 479 1.01 -6.97 -3.56
C LYS A 479 -0.01 -6.50 -4.58
N GLU A 480 -1.04 -7.29 -4.81
CA GLU A 480 -2.09 -6.96 -5.79
C GLU A 480 -2.86 -5.71 -5.36
N LEU A 481 -3.13 -5.52 -4.06
CA LEU A 481 -3.75 -4.30 -3.56
C LEU A 481 -2.87 -3.06 -3.79
N ARG A 482 -1.56 -3.14 -3.52
CA ARG A 482 -0.62 -2.04 -3.76
C ARG A 482 -0.54 -1.68 -5.24
N GLN A 483 -0.53 -2.67 -6.13
CA GLN A 483 -0.57 -2.45 -7.57
C GLN A 483 -1.90 -1.83 -8.01
N PHE A 484 -3.02 -2.33 -7.49
CA PHE A 484 -4.35 -1.82 -7.79
C PHE A 484 -4.50 -0.36 -7.37
N THR A 485 -4.18 -0.02 -6.11
CA THR A 485 -4.29 1.35 -5.60
C THR A 485 -3.36 2.33 -6.29
N SER A 486 -2.19 1.88 -6.79
CA SER A 486 -1.27 2.72 -7.56
C SER A 486 -1.83 3.25 -8.88
N LYS A 487 -2.91 2.63 -9.40
CA LYS A 487 -3.65 3.06 -10.60
C LYS A 487 -4.59 4.25 -10.32
N HIS A 488 -4.81 4.57 -9.05
CA HIS A 488 -5.72 5.62 -8.58
C HIS A 488 -4.91 6.72 -7.88
N LYS A 489 -5.53 7.88 -7.63
CA LYS A 489 -4.83 8.95 -6.91
C LYS A 489 -4.91 8.73 -5.42
N ILE A 490 -3.79 8.48 -4.76
CA ILE A 490 -3.72 8.59 -3.29
C ILE A 490 -3.74 10.07 -2.92
N LEU A 491 -4.67 10.46 -2.05
CA LEU A 491 -4.80 11.84 -1.55
C LEU A 491 -4.04 12.00 -0.24
N LYS A 492 -4.31 11.10 0.72
CA LYS A 492 -3.69 11.09 2.05
C LYS A 492 -3.59 9.66 2.55
N LEU A 493 -2.54 9.40 3.32
CA LEU A 493 -2.33 8.14 4.01
C LEU A 493 -1.93 8.41 5.45
N ILE A 494 -2.79 8.07 6.41
CA ILE A 494 -2.55 8.27 7.84
C ILE A 494 -2.30 6.91 8.47
N ASP A 495 -1.13 6.71 9.07
CA ASP A 495 -0.73 5.42 9.62
C ASP A 495 -0.63 5.52 11.14
N PHE A 496 -1.47 4.75 11.83
CA PHE A 496 -1.51 4.71 13.29
C PHE A 496 -0.51 3.71 13.87
N PHE A 497 0.25 2.99 13.03
CA PHE A 497 1.14 1.92 13.45
C PHE A 497 0.46 0.99 14.45
N GLU A 498 0.94 0.96 15.70
CA GLU A 498 0.51 0.07 16.76
C GLU A 498 -0.31 0.82 17.83
N LEU A 499 -0.75 2.04 17.53
CA LEU A 499 -1.64 2.78 18.42
C LEU A 499 -3.00 2.10 18.50
N ASN A 500 -3.53 2.00 19.72
CA ASN A 500 -4.87 1.49 19.96
C ASN A 500 -5.92 2.53 19.53
N VAL A 501 -6.27 2.50 18.24
CA VAL A 501 -7.36 3.32 17.69
C VAL A 501 -8.71 2.82 18.20
N PHE A 502 -8.85 1.49 18.35
CA PHE A 502 -10.09 0.84 18.78
C PHE A 502 -9.97 0.35 20.23
N GLU A 503 -10.91 0.74 21.10
CA GLU A 503 -10.91 0.33 22.52
C GLU A 503 -10.92 -1.20 22.69
N ASP A 504 -11.64 -1.91 21.81
CA ASP A 504 -11.82 -3.35 21.90
C ASP A 504 -10.75 -4.18 21.14
N ALA A 505 -9.80 -3.53 20.44
CA ALA A 505 -8.88 -4.22 19.53
C ALA A 505 -7.51 -3.55 19.34
N SER A 506 -6.46 -4.32 19.57
CA SER A 506 -5.08 -3.96 19.22
C SER A 506 -4.79 -4.34 17.76
N THR A 507 -5.35 -3.59 16.81
CA THR A 507 -5.11 -3.80 15.38
C THR A 507 -4.42 -2.60 14.75
N ASP A 508 -3.26 -2.86 14.14
CA ASP A 508 -2.51 -1.86 13.40
C ASP A 508 -3.33 -1.33 12.22
N SER A 509 -3.64 -0.04 12.24
CA SER A 509 -4.66 0.56 11.36
C SER A 509 -4.14 1.79 10.64
N GLN A 510 -4.74 2.06 9.49
CA GLN A 510 -4.43 3.23 8.67
C GLN A 510 -5.69 3.78 8.01
N ILE A 511 -5.72 5.09 7.76
CA ILE A 511 -6.72 5.76 6.93
C ILE A 511 -6.12 6.06 5.56
N MET A 512 -6.74 5.52 4.51
CA MET A 512 -6.37 5.83 3.13
C MET A 512 -7.50 6.58 2.45
N LEU A 513 -7.16 7.76 1.93
CA LEU A 513 -8.06 8.58 1.10
C LEU A 513 -7.59 8.49 -0.36
N LEU A 514 -8.50 8.11 -1.26
CA LEU A 514 -8.23 7.95 -2.69
C LEU A 514 -9.22 8.77 -3.53
N CYS A 515 -8.80 9.15 -4.74
CA CYS A 515 -9.68 9.55 -5.83
C CYS A 515 -9.55 8.54 -6.98
N LYS A 516 -10.68 8.13 -7.57
CA LYS A 516 -10.71 7.09 -8.62
C LYS A 516 -9.86 7.46 -9.83
N THR A 517 -9.88 8.72 -10.26
CA THR A 517 -9.03 9.18 -11.37
C THR A 517 -7.64 9.57 -10.88
N LYS A 518 -6.60 8.99 -11.51
CA LYS A 518 -5.22 9.38 -11.24
C LYS A 518 -4.94 10.80 -11.76
N GLN A 519 -4.55 11.70 -10.86
CA GLN A 519 -4.12 13.08 -11.16
C GLN A 519 -2.99 13.50 -10.21
N ASN A 520 -1.86 13.97 -10.75
CA ASN A 520 -0.63 14.26 -10.00
C ASN A 520 -0.07 13.02 -9.26
N ASP A 521 1.25 12.94 -9.07
CA ASP A 521 1.88 11.76 -8.46
C ASP A 521 2.21 11.93 -6.98
N GLU A 522 1.98 13.08 -6.35
CA GLU A 522 2.37 13.30 -4.93
C GLU A 522 1.21 13.24 -3.92
N PHE A 523 1.44 12.65 -2.74
CA PHE A 523 0.47 12.60 -1.64
C PHE A 523 1.14 12.75 -0.27
N TYR A 524 0.34 13.06 0.77
CA TYR A 524 0.86 13.15 2.14
C TYR A 524 0.70 11.82 2.88
N TYR A 525 1.83 11.29 3.36
CA TYR A 525 1.90 10.22 4.36
C TYR A 525 2.12 10.82 5.76
N SER A 526 1.34 10.40 6.74
CA SER A 526 1.44 10.89 8.11
C SER A 526 1.63 9.74 9.09
N PRO A 527 2.85 9.53 9.62
CA PRO A 527 3.10 8.57 10.67
C PRO A 527 2.63 9.13 12.02
N ILE A 528 1.56 8.56 12.59
CA ILE A 528 1.00 9.02 13.86
C ILE A 528 1.74 8.34 15.02
N LYS A 529 2.38 9.15 15.88
CA LYS A 529 3.09 8.69 17.07
C LYS A 529 2.20 8.67 18.31
N GLN A 530 1.23 9.58 18.40
CA GLN A 530 0.26 9.68 19.49
C GLN A 530 -1.12 10.05 18.94
N ILE A 531 -2.18 9.50 19.56
CA ILE A 531 -3.57 9.76 19.13
C ILE A 531 -3.94 11.24 19.35
N ASP A 532 -3.45 11.87 20.41
CA ASP A 532 -3.70 13.29 20.68
C ASP A 532 -3.12 14.21 19.59
N ASP A 533 -1.98 13.85 19.00
CA ASP A 533 -1.42 14.60 17.87
C ASP A 533 -2.34 14.49 16.65
N PHE A 534 -2.95 13.32 16.41
CA PHE A 534 -3.94 13.14 15.35
C PHE A 534 -5.19 14.00 15.58
N ILE A 535 -5.78 13.91 16.77
CA ILE A 535 -6.99 14.66 17.14
C ILE A 535 -6.75 16.18 17.03
N ASN A 536 -5.59 16.65 17.48
CA ASN A 536 -5.23 18.07 17.44
C ASN A 536 -4.58 18.51 16.11
N ASN A 537 -4.47 17.62 15.11
CA ASN A 537 -3.84 17.89 13.82
C ASN A 537 -2.37 18.39 13.92
N LYS A 538 -1.63 17.88 14.92
CA LYS A 538 -0.21 18.20 15.24
C LYS A 538 0.77 17.10 14.81
N TYR A 539 0.42 16.31 13.79
CA TYR A 539 1.28 15.24 13.28
C TYR A 539 2.12 15.67 12.08
N GLN A 540 3.26 14.99 11.92
CA GLN A 540 4.16 15.16 10.78
C GLN A 540 3.47 14.74 9.47
N LYS A 541 3.74 15.49 8.40
CA LYS A 541 3.28 15.19 7.04
C LYS A 541 4.49 15.04 6.15
N ILE A 542 4.66 13.85 5.58
CA ILE A 542 5.73 13.49 4.66
C ILE A 542 5.15 13.52 3.26
N LEU A 543 5.73 14.32 2.37
CA LEU A 543 5.33 14.33 0.95
C LEU A 543 5.98 13.13 0.26
N VAL A 544 5.15 12.28 -0.35
CA VAL A 544 5.57 11.05 -1.02
C VAL A 544 5.19 11.11 -2.49
N ASN A 545 6.12 10.79 -3.38
CA ASN A 545 5.83 10.55 -4.79
C ASN A 545 5.34 9.10 -4.97
N GLN A 546 4.09 8.95 -5.40
CA GLN A 546 3.43 7.68 -5.64
C GLN A 546 4.14 6.82 -6.70
N ASN A 547 4.88 7.42 -7.64
CA ASN A 547 5.67 6.67 -8.61
C ASN A 547 6.90 5.99 -8.00
N ASP A 548 7.35 6.44 -6.82
CA ASP A 548 8.46 5.82 -6.09
C ASP A 548 8.02 4.60 -5.25
N LEU A 549 6.70 4.36 -5.16
CA LEU A 549 6.16 3.22 -4.41
C LEU A 549 6.42 1.89 -5.13
N ASN A 550 7.09 0.98 -4.44
CA ASN A 550 7.37 -0.36 -4.96
C ASN A 550 6.17 -1.30 -4.73
N PRO A 551 5.71 -2.06 -5.75
CA PRO A 551 4.60 -3.00 -5.60
C PRO A 551 4.87 -4.16 -4.62
N ASP A 552 6.14 -4.51 -4.34
CA ASP A 552 6.49 -5.57 -3.40
C ASP A 552 6.43 -5.11 -1.94
N ILE A 553 6.80 -3.86 -1.64
CA ILE A 553 6.73 -3.27 -0.29
C ILE A 553 6.57 -1.76 -0.42
N TRP A 554 5.58 -1.19 0.28
CA TRP A 554 5.51 0.24 0.51
C TRP A 554 6.37 0.63 1.70
N VAL A 555 7.29 1.56 1.45
CA VAL A 555 8.12 2.20 2.47
C VAL A 555 7.97 3.71 2.26
N PHE A 556 7.53 4.40 3.30
CA PHE A 556 7.27 5.84 3.25
C PHE A 556 8.43 6.57 3.93
N ASN A 557 9.50 6.71 3.16
CA ASN A 557 10.72 7.36 3.63
C ASN A 557 10.61 8.88 3.45
N THR A 558 11.20 9.63 4.37
CA THR A 558 11.48 11.05 4.15
C THR A 558 12.52 11.22 3.04
N LYS A 559 12.65 12.43 2.50
CA LYS A 559 13.68 12.74 1.50
C LYS A 559 15.09 12.44 2.04
N ASP A 560 15.34 12.75 3.31
CA ASP A 560 16.64 12.51 3.96
C ASP A 560 16.89 11.01 4.14
N GLU A 561 15.88 10.23 4.55
CA GLU A 561 15.98 8.78 4.64
C GLU A 561 16.24 8.13 3.27
N LEU A 562 15.58 8.61 2.20
CA LEU A 562 15.85 8.15 0.84
C LEU A 562 17.27 8.50 0.38
N ASN A 563 17.76 9.70 0.70
CA ASN A 563 19.13 10.10 0.37
C ASN A 563 20.16 9.17 1.03
N ILE A 564 19.97 8.87 2.33
CA ILE A 564 20.83 7.94 3.07
C ILE A 564 20.77 6.53 2.45
N LEU A 565 19.56 6.00 2.19
CA LEU A 565 19.41 4.69 1.56
C LEU A 565 20.04 4.62 0.15
N ASN A 566 19.97 5.70 -0.62
CA ASN A 566 20.61 5.78 -1.93
C ASN A 566 22.14 5.81 -1.80
N LYS A 567 22.69 6.56 -0.83
CA LYS A 567 24.13 6.51 -0.51
C LYS A 567 24.57 5.11 -0.09
N MET A 568 23.75 4.39 0.68
CA MET A 568 24.04 2.99 1.04
C MET A 568 24.08 2.05 -0.16
N LYS A 569 23.19 2.26 -1.13
CA LYS A 569 23.11 1.44 -2.36
C LYS A 569 24.21 1.78 -3.36
N ASN A 570 24.63 3.04 -3.41
CA ASN A 570 25.70 3.48 -4.30
C ASN A 570 27.01 2.76 -3.96
N ASN A 571 27.63 2.13 -4.97
CA ASN A 571 28.88 1.36 -4.80
C ASN A 571 28.80 0.22 -3.76
N SER A 572 27.67 -0.48 -3.72
CA SER A 572 27.44 -1.63 -2.84
C SER A 572 27.29 -2.94 -3.64
N ILE A 573 27.60 -4.05 -2.98
CA ILE A 573 27.21 -5.40 -3.40
C ILE A 573 26.20 -5.96 -2.39
N THR A 574 25.46 -7.00 -2.77
CA THR A 574 24.52 -7.62 -1.83
C THR A 574 25.26 -8.40 -0.74
N LEU A 575 24.66 -8.55 0.45
CA LEU A 575 25.23 -9.39 1.52
C LEU A 575 25.43 -10.84 1.07
N GLN A 576 24.58 -11.34 0.18
CA GLN A 576 24.73 -12.65 -0.42
C GLN A 576 25.99 -12.76 -1.29
N GLU A 577 26.26 -11.77 -2.14
CA GLU A 577 27.51 -11.73 -2.92
C GLU A 577 28.72 -11.57 -2.00
N TYR A 578 28.64 -10.69 -1.01
CA TYR A 578 29.70 -10.45 -0.02
C TYR A 578 30.09 -11.72 0.73
N SER A 579 29.09 -12.47 1.23
CA SER A 579 29.27 -13.71 2.00
C SER A 579 29.38 -14.97 1.13
N LYS A 580 29.33 -14.84 -0.21
CA LYS A 580 29.32 -15.97 -1.15
C LYS A 580 28.21 -17.00 -0.83
N ASN A 581 27.00 -16.52 -0.59
CA ASN A 581 25.83 -17.30 -0.14
C ASN A 581 25.95 -17.91 1.26
N GLY A 582 26.70 -17.27 2.17
CA GLY A 582 27.03 -17.83 3.47
C GLY A 582 25.95 -17.74 4.56
N ILE A 583 24.73 -17.29 4.27
CA ILE A 583 23.68 -17.18 5.29
C ILE A 583 23.00 -18.53 5.50
N GLU A 584 23.17 -19.12 6.68
CA GLU A 584 22.75 -20.48 7.01
C GLU A 584 21.88 -20.52 8.28
N TYR A 585 21.10 -21.60 8.43
CA TYR A 585 20.12 -21.78 9.51
C TYR A 585 20.66 -22.62 10.67
N GLY A 586 20.25 -22.30 11.90
CA GLY A 586 20.56 -23.11 13.08
C GLY A 586 19.85 -24.47 13.12
N ILE A 587 20.16 -25.26 14.14
CA ILE A 587 19.86 -26.69 14.19
C ILE A 587 18.48 -26.96 14.78
N LYS A 588 17.67 -27.73 14.04
CA LYS A 588 16.47 -28.38 14.56
C LYS A 588 16.76 -29.82 14.97
N THR A 589 16.75 -30.09 16.27
CA THR A 589 17.00 -31.43 16.82
C THR A 589 15.79 -32.35 16.70
N GLY A 590 14.58 -31.80 16.81
CA GLY A 590 13.31 -32.55 16.88
C GLY A 590 13.00 -33.12 18.27
N LEU A 591 13.97 -33.18 19.18
CA LEU A 591 13.80 -33.56 20.59
C LEU A 591 14.96 -32.98 21.43
N ASN A 592 14.82 -31.74 21.88
CA ASN A 592 15.90 -31.02 22.58
C ASN A 592 16.46 -31.79 23.79
N GLU A 593 15.59 -32.44 24.57
CA GLU A 593 15.96 -33.23 25.75
C GLU A 593 17.00 -34.32 25.47
N ALA A 594 16.99 -34.89 24.26
CA ALA A 594 17.88 -35.99 23.89
C ALA A 594 19.18 -35.52 23.23
N PHE A 595 19.20 -34.33 22.61
CA PHE A 595 20.33 -33.87 21.80
C PHE A 595 21.09 -32.70 22.41
N ILE A 596 20.53 -32.01 23.40
CA ILE A 596 21.17 -30.88 24.07
C ILE A 596 21.46 -31.31 25.51
N ILE A 597 22.74 -31.33 25.86
CA ILE A 597 23.24 -31.84 27.14
C ILE A 597 24.02 -30.76 27.89
N ASP A 598 24.15 -30.94 29.21
CA ASP A 598 25.02 -30.11 30.03
C ASP A 598 26.46 -30.64 30.05
N LYS A 599 27.34 -29.88 30.69
CA LYS A 599 28.76 -30.22 30.85
C LYS A 599 28.97 -31.54 31.61
N THR A 600 28.19 -31.80 32.66
CA THR A 600 28.30 -33.03 33.46
C THR A 600 28.03 -34.26 32.60
N THR A 601 26.91 -34.26 31.87
CA THR A 601 26.54 -35.33 30.96
C THR A 601 27.58 -35.50 29.85
N ARG A 602 28.07 -34.40 29.27
CA ARG A 602 29.16 -34.43 28.28
C ARG A 602 30.39 -35.15 28.81
N ASP A 603 30.85 -34.79 30.00
CA ASP A 603 32.06 -35.35 30.61
C ASP A 603 31.89 -36.84 30.94
N GLU A 604 30.70 -37.24 31.39
CA GLU A 604 30.37 -38.65 31.60
C GLU A 604 30.37 -39.46 30.30
N LEU A 605 29.82 -38.91 29.20
CA LEU A 605 29.80 -39.59 27.90
C LEU A 605 31.21 -39.79 27.35
N ILE A 606 32.07 -38.77 27.46
CA ILE A 606 33.47 -38.85 27.04
C ILE A 606 34.24 -39.86 27.91
N LYS A 607 33.96 -39.90 29.21
CA LYS A 607 34.58 -40.88 30.12
C LYS A 607 34.20 -42.33 29.79
N LYS A 608 32.94 -42.56 29.39
CA LYS A 608 32.44 -43.89 28.99
C LYS A 608 32.92 -44.30 27.60
N ASP A 609 33.03 -43.36 26.68
CA ASP A 609 33.48 -43.57 25.31
C ASP A 609 34.17 -42.30 24.80
N ILE A 610 35.50 -42.35 24.72
CA ILE A 610 36.34 -41.22 24.30
C ILE A 610 35.95 -40.66 22.93
N LYS A 611 35.45 -41.52 22.02
CA LYS A 611 35.01 -41.11 20.67
C LYS A 611 33.78 -40.20 20.70
N SER A 612 32.99 -40.24 21.78
CA SER A 612 31.84 -39.34 21.96
C SER A 612 32.25 -37.88 21.82
N ALA A 613 33.49 -37.52 22.19
CA ALA A 613 34.01 -36.15 22.06
C ALA A 613 33.92 -35.60 20.62
N GLU A 614 34.05 -36.44 19.59
CA GLU A 614 33.97 -36.02 18.18
C GLU A 614 32.59 -35.46 17.81
N LEU A 615 31.53 -35.96 18.47
CA LEU A 615 30.14 -35.59 18.19
C LEU A 615 29.59 -34.53 19.14
N LEU A 616 30.32 -34.17 20.20
CA LEU A 616 29.88 -33.23 21.22
C LEU A 616 30.46 -31.84 20.95
N LYS A 617 29.60 -30.88 20.59
CA LYS A 617 30.02 -29.53 20.21
C LYS A 617 29.36 -28.46 21.09
N PRO A 618 30.02 -27.34 21.39
CA PRO A 618 29.44 -26.29 22.23
C PRO A 618 28.20 -25.69 21.56
N TYR A 619 27.15 -25.45 22.35
CA TYR A 619 25.82 -25.11 21.85
C TYR A 619 25.24 -23.85 22.51
N LEU A 620 24.62 -23.00 21.69
CA LEU A 620 23.90 -21.80 22.10
C LEU A 620 22.42 -21.92 21.74
N SER A 621 21.55 -21.60 22.70
CA SER A 621 20.10 -21.59 22.49
C SER A 621 19.61 -20.32 21.77
N GLY A 622 20.46 -19.30 21.73
CA GLY A 622 20.27 -18.03 21.02
C GLY A 622 20.22 -16.84 21.98
N THR A 623 19.64 -17.03 23.18
CA THR A 623 19.55 -15.96 24.19
C THR A 623 20.90 -15.56 24.77
N GLU A 624 21.92 -16.42 24.62
CA GLU A 624 23.30 -16.17 25.03
C GLU A 624 24.05 -15.22 24.11
N ILE A 625 23.55 -14.96 22.89
CA ILE A 625 24.24 -14.17 21.87
C ILE A 625 24.07 -12.67 22.21
N ASN A 626 25.19 -12.00 22.46
CA ASN A 626 25.25 -10.56 22.71
C ASN A 626 26.12 -9.83 21.67
N LYS A 627 26.12 -8.49 21.72
CA LYS A 627 27.01 -7.68 20.88
C LYS A 627 28.45 -8.00 21.32
N TRP A 628 29.29 -8.48 20.41
CA TRP A 628 30.71 -8.77 20.68
C TRP A 628 31.03 -9.85 21.74
N THR A 629 30.03 -10.54 22.30
CA THR A 629 30.27 -11.57 23.33
C THR A 629 29.15 -12.61 23.39
N VAL A 630 29.43 -13.72 24.08
CA VAL A 630 28.49 -14.82 24.32
C VAL A 630 28.55 -15.24 25.78
N ASP A 631 27.38 -15.37 26.40
CA ASP A 631 27.22 -15.90 27.76
C ASP A 631 27.11 -17.44 27.71
N PHE A 632 28.23 -18.13 27.52
CA PHE A 632 28.21 -19.59 27.29
C PHE A 632 27.74 -20.37 28.53
N ASN A 633 26.54 -20.94 28.45
CA ASN A 633 25.88 -21.68 29.54
C ASN A 633 26.35 -23.14 29.69
N ASN A 634 27.56 -23.49 29.22
CA ASN A 634 28.10 -24.85 29.31
C ASN A 634 27.17 -25.94 28.74
N LYS A 635 26.47 -25.62 27.66
CA LYS A 635 25.61 -26.56 26.93
C LYS A 635 26.31 -27.11 25.70
N PHE A 636 26.02 -28.35 25.38
CA PHE A 636 26.60 -29.07 24.25
C PHE A 636 25.51 -29.75 23.43
N ILE A 637 25.76 -29.92 22.15
CA ILE A 637 24.88 -30.63 21.23
C ILE A 637 25.54 -31.92 20.73
N ILE A 638 24.74 -32.97 20.62
CA ILE A 638 25.11 -34.23 19.96
C ILE A 638 24.88 -34.06 18.45
N THR A 639 25.96 -34.03 17.67
CA THR A 639 25.95 -33.70 16.24
C THR A 639 25.75 -34.91 15.32
N THR A 640 24.73 -35.72 15.60
CA THR A 640 24.33 -36.86 14.76
C THR A 640 23.51 -36.42 13.55
N PHE A 641 24.08 -35.59 12.69
CA PHE A 641 23.37 -35.08 11.52
C PHE A 641 23.28 -36.16 10.42
N PRO A 642 22.13 -36.31 9.75
CA PRO A 642 21.99 -37.24 8.61
C PRO A 642 23.05 -37.06 7.52
N SER A 643 23.47 -35.81 7.25
CA SER A 643 24.51 -35.51 6.25
C SER A 643 25.89 -36.07 6.58
N LYS A 644 26.20 -36.33 7.86
CA LYS A 644 27.46 -36.94 8.30
C LYS A 644 27.51 -38.45 8.06
N GLN A 645 26.36 -39.09 7.76
CA GLN A 645 26.24 -40.53 7.50
C GLN A 645 26.92 -41.39 8.57
N ILE A 646 26.69 -41.04 9.84
CA ILE A 646 27.37 -41.67 10.97
C ILE A 646 26.95 -43.13 11.12
N ASP A 647 27.94 -43.97 11.39
CA ASP A 647 27.75 -45.31 11.92
C ASP A 647 27.71 -45.24 13.46
N ILE A 648 26.50 -45.27 14.02
CA ILE A 648 26.27 -45.08 15.46
C ILE A 648 26.89 -46.19 16.32
N GLU A 649 27.16 -47.36 15.74
CA GLU A 649 27.79 -48.47 16.45
C GLU A 649 29.24 -48.16 16.86
N LYS A 650 29.89 -47.18 16.21
CA LYS A 650 31.23 -46.70 16.57
C LYS A 650 31.25 -45.73 17.75
N TYR A 651 30.09 -45.25 18.19
CA TYR A 651 29.90 -44.25 19.25
C TYR A 651 28.98 -44.82 20.34
N ILE A 652 29.44 -45.87 21.00
CA ILE A 652 28.63 -46.66 21.94
C ILE A 652 28.13 -45.82 23.12
N GLY A 653 28.91 -44.83 23.57
CA GLY A 653 28.50 -43.91 24.63
C GLY A 653 27.26 -43.09 24.24
N ILE A 654 27.30 -42.49 23.05
CA ILE A 654 26.18 -41.72 22.49
C ILE A 654 24.98 -42.62 22.18
N LYS A 655 25.21 -43.80 21.60
CA LYS A 655 24.16 -44.79 21.30
C LYS A 655 23.36 -45.13 22.55
N ASN A 656 24.05 -45.61 23.59
CA ASN A 656 23.41 -46.05 24.83
C ASN A 656 22.68 -44.89 25.52
N TYR A 657 23.25 -43.68 25.48
CA TYR A 657 22.60 -42.50 26.01
C TYR A 657 21.29 -42.17 25.31
N LEU A 658 21.27 -42.19 23.97
CA LEU A 658 20.06 -41.92 23.20
C LEU A 658 19.01 -43.02 23.40
N GLU A 659 19.41 -44.30 23.44
CA GLU A 659 18.48 -45.43 23.66
C GLU A 659 17.67 -45.30 24.96
N ASN A 660 18.22 -44.69 26.00
CA ASN A 660 17.53 -44.43 27.27
C ASN A 660 16.29 -43.52 27.15
N PHE A 661 16.20 -42.71 26.09
CA PHE A 661 15.02 -41.88 25.83
C PHE A 661 13.85 -42.69 25.21
N GLY A 662 14.12 -43.94 24.83
CA GLY A 662 13.15 -44.85 24.21
C GLY A 662 13.08 -44.68 22.69
N LYS A 663 13.30 -45.78 21.97
CA LYS A 663 13.34 -45.81 20.51
C LYS A 663 12.12 -45.17 19.84
N LYS A 664 10.92 -45.40 20.37
CA LYS A 664 9.66 -44.80 19.87
C LYS A 664 9.65 -43.27 19.91
N ARG A 665 10.24 -42.64 20.95
CA ARG A 665 10.30 -41.17 21.07
C ARG A 665 11.32 -40.58 20.09
N LEU A 666 12.38 -41.32 19.80
CA LEU A 666 13.44 -40.91 18.90
C LEU A 666 13.13 -41.19 17.42
N GLU A 667 12.31 -42.18 17.12
CA GLU A 667 11.86 -42.47 15.76
C GLU A 667 11.19 -41.24 15.11
N GLN A 668 11.49 -41.03 13.83
CA GLN A 668 10.94 -39.95 13.03
C GLN A 668 9.82 -40.50 12.14
N SER A 669 8.81 -41.14 12.74
CA SER A 669 7.73 -41.83 12.00
C SER A 669 6.47 -40.97 11.81
N GLY A 670 6.34 -39.86 12.54
CA GLY A 670 5.13 -39.01 12.56
C GLY A 670 3.93 -39.62 13.27
N LYS A 671 4.10 -40.75 13.97
CA LYS A 671 3.07 -41.34 14.84
C LYS A 671 2.99 -40.58 16.15
N THR A 672 1.86 -40.67 16.86
CA THR A 672 1.69 -40.05 18.19
C THR A 672 2.79 -40.50 19.15
N GLY A 673 3.51 -39.52 19.73
CA GLY A 673 4.64 -39.75 20.64
C GLY A 673 6.00 -39.96 19.96
N SER A 674 6.08 -39.86 18.63
CA SER A 674 7.32 -39.89 17.86
C SER A 674 7.64 -38.52 17.24
N ARG A 675 8.85 -38.33 16.75
CA ARG A 675 9.25 -37.11 16.02
C ARG A 675 8.58 -37.02 14.65
N LYS A 676 8.62 -35.83 14.03
CA LYS A 676 8.02 -35.56 12.72
C LYS A 676 8.55 -36.55 11.68
N LYS A 677 7.67 -37.05 10.81
CA LYS A 677 8.01 -38.05 9.79
C LYS A 677 9.15 -37.57 8.86
N THR A 678 10.24 -38.33 8.80
CA THR A 678 11.36 -38.17 7.85
C THR A 678 11.91 -39.54 7.44
N SER A 679 12.91 -39.56 6.54
CA SER A 679 13.69 -40.75 6.20
C SER A 679 14.94 -40.92 7.07
N ASN A 680 15.13 -40.06 8.08
CA ASN A 680 16.33 -40.04 8.92
C ASN A 680 16.30 -41.19 9.93
N LYS A 681 17.48 -41.63 10.37
CA LYS A 681 17.62 -42.66 11.39
C LYS A 681 17.16 -42.15 12.75
N TRP A 682 16.77 -43.07 13.63
CA TRP A 682 16.22 -42.74 14.95
C TRP A 682 17.19 -41.92 15.82
N PHE A 683 18.50 -42.11 15.68
CA PHE A 683 19.52 -41.39 16.44
C PHE A 683 19.93 -40.05 15.80
N GLU A 684 19.41 -39.73 14.62
CA GLU A 684 19.79 -38.51 13.89
C GLU A 684 18.93 -37.31 14.29
N THR A 685 19.41 -36.09 14.07
CA THR A 685 18.61 -34.86 14.23
C THR A 685 17.46 -34.76 13.20
N GLN A 686 16.56 -33.80 13.39
CA GLN A 686 15.40 -33.62 12.50
C GLN A 686 15.82 -33.14 11.09
N ASP A 687 16.79 -32.24 11.01
CA ASP A 687 17.26 -31.67 9.75
C ASP A 687 18.61 -32.29 9.34
N SER A 688 18.85 -32.43 8.03
CA SER A 688 20.04 -33.07 7.45
C SER A 688 21.31 -32.24 7.56
N ILE A 689 21.21 -30.91 7.41
CA ILE A 689 22.30 -29.91 7.57
C ILE A 689 23.55 -30.26 6.75
N SER A 690 23.51 -30.03 5.43
CA SER A 690 24.66 -30.26 4.53
C SER A 690 25.84 -29.33 4.81
N TYR A 691 25.59 -28.15 5.37
CA TYR A 691 26.58 -27.11 5.69
C TYR A 691 27.20 -27.27 7.09
N HIS A 692 27.12 -28.43 7.73
CA HIS A 692 27.52 -28.61 9.13
C HIS A 692 29.00 -28.24 9.41
N ASN A 693 29.89 -28.41 8.44
CA ASN A 693 31.30 -28.01 8.58
C ASN A 693 31.48 -26.50 8.71
N GLN A 694 30.53 -25.70 8.19
CA GLN A 694 30.60 -24.24 8.31
C GLN A 694 30.42 -23.75 9.75
N PHE A 695 29.84 -24.56 10.65
CA PHE A 695 29.78 -24.21 12.08
C PHE A 695 31.16 -24.19 12.75
N GLU A 696 32.18 -24.81 12.16
CA GLU A 696 33.51 -24.87 12.76
C GLU A 696 34.42 -23.75 12.23
N ASN A 697 34.01 -23.08 11.16
CA ASN A 697 34.71 -21.94 10.60
C ASN A 697 34.31 -20.63 11.31
N PRO A 698 35.17 -19.59 11.25
CA PRO A 698 34.80 -18.25 11.68
C PRO A 698 33.52 -17.77 10.99
N LYS A 699 32.59 -17.26 11.79
CA LYS A 699 31.24 -16.91 11.33
C LYS A 699 30.59 -15.85 12.22
N ILE A 700 29.55 -15.20 11.73
CA ILE A 700 28.76 -14.26 12.54
C ILE A 700 27.46 -14.92 12.98
N LEU A 701 27.17 -14.93 14.28
CA LEU A 701 25.94 -15.46 14.86
C LEU A 701 24.92 -14.35 15.14
N TYR A 702 23.64 -14.62 14.89
CA TYR A 702 22.54 -13.71 15.25
C TYR A 702 21.20 -14.42 15.43
N ILE A 703 20.31 -13.81 16.22
CA ILE A 703 18.94 -14.29 16.41
C ILE A 703 18.07 -13.79 15.25
N HIS A 704 17.22 -14.66 14.70
CA HIS A 704 16.39 -14.32 13.54
C HIS A 704 15.24 -13.34 13.83
N THR A 705 14.66 -13.45 15.02
CA THR A 705 13.56 -12.57 15.48
C THR A 705 13.87 -12.03 16.86
N ALA A 706 14.18 -10.73 16.95
CA ALA A 706 14.59 -10.11 18.21
C ALA A 706 14.08 -8.66 18.32
N VAL A 707 13.99 -8.17 19.56
CA VAL A 707 13.73 -6.74 19.85
C VAL A 707 14.91 -5.92 19.34
N GLU A 708 16.09 -6.29 19.83
CA GLU A 708 17.37 -5.79 19.38
C GLU A 708 18.17 -6.94 18.77
N HIS A 709 18.71 -6.72 17.57
CA HIS A 709 19.55 -7.73 16.92
C HIS A 709 20.99 -7.48 17.31
N LYS A 710 21.63 -8.53 17.80
CA LYS A 710 23.00 -8.52 18.28
C LYS A 710 23.79 -9.50 17.43
N PHE A 711 24.96 -9.07 16.98
CA PHE A 711 25.83 -9.87 16.12
C PHE A 711 27.14 -10.17 16.85
N TYR A 712 27.51 -11.45 16.86
CA TYR A 712 28.74 -11.93 17.46
C TYR A 712 29.60 -12.60 16.41
N TYR A 713 30.86 -12.18 16.31
CA TYR A 713 31.86 -12.85 15.48
C TYR A 713 32.46 -14.02 16.27
N ASP A 714 32.14 -15.23 15.84
CA ASP A 714 32.48 -16.47 16.51
C ASP A 714 33.73 -17.11 15.88
N GLU A 715 34.77 -17.24 16.70
CA GLU A 715 36.01 -17.97 16.40
C GLU A 715 36.12 -19.29 17.19
N ASP A 716 35.20 -19.54 18.13
CA ASP A 716 35.21 -20.69 19.05
C ASP A 716 34.40 -21.90 18.51
N GLY A 717 33.65 -21.72 17.41
CA GLY A 717 32.98 -22.82 16.72
C GLY A 717 31.66 -23.24 17.37
N TYR A 718 30.85 -22.29 17.86
CA TYR A 718 29.55 -22.58 18.47
C TYR A 718 28.52 -23.07 17.45
N TYR A 719 27.72 -24.04 17.89
CA TYR A 719 26.51 -24.50 17.21
C TYR A 719 25.29 -23.79 17.79
N ILE A 720 24.29 -23.47 16.96
CA ILE A 720 23.15 -22.62 17.36
C ILE A 720 21.80 -23.30 17.12
N ASN A 721 20.79 -22.89 17.89
CA ASN A 721 19.40 -23.30 17.73
C ASN A 721 18.76 -22.78 16.43
N ASN A 722 17.71 -23.46 15.97
CA ASN A 722 16.85 -23.07 14.85
C ASN A 722 16.08 -21.73 15.03
N SER A 723 16.20 -21.05 16.17
CA SER A 723 15.75 -19.66 16.36
C SER A 723 16.79 -18.63 15.87
N SER A 724 17.99 -19.08 15.54
CA SER A 724 19.16 -18.27 15.20
C SER A 724 19.73 -18.69 13.85
N TYR A 725 20.49 -17.79 13.23
CA TYR A 725 21.15 -17.95 11.94
C TYR A 725 22.62 -17.57 12.09
N PHE A 726 23.42 -17.96 11.10
CA PHE A 726 24.79 -17.49 11.00
C PHE A 726 25.17 -17.08 9.58
N ILE A 727 26.21 -16.26 9.47
CA ILE A 727 26.81 -15.84 8.20
C ILE A 727 28.22 -16.42 8.15
N SER A 728 28.44 -17.40 7.27
CA SER A 728 29.74 -17.95 6.94
C SER A 728 30.48 -17.07 5.93
N ASN A 729 31.79 -17.32 5.78
CA ASN A 729 32.71 -16.49 4.97
C ASN A 729 32.66 -15.00 5.35
N ALA A 730 32.29 -14.70 6.59
CA ALA A 730 32.21 -13.36 7.13
C ALA A 730 33.57 -12.93 7.68
N ASP A 731 33.92 -11.67 7.50
CA ASP A 731 35.07 -11.04 8.16
C ASP A 731 34.62 -10.18 9.34
N LYS A 732 35.59 -9.78 10.17
CA LYS A 732 35.33 -8.92 11.33
C LYS A 732 34.75 -7.56 10.93
N PHE A 733 35.09 -7.04 9.74
CA PHE A 733 34.46 -5.83 9.19
C PHE A 733 32.95 -5.97 9.06
N LEU A 734 32.44 -7.10 8.56
CA LEU A 734 31.00 -7.33 8.48
C LEU A 734 30.35 -7.30 9.87
N SER A 735 31.02 -7.84 10.90
CA SER A 735 30.53 -7.78 12.29
C SER A 735 30.43 -6.34 12.80
N VAL A 736 31.43 -5.50 12.50
CA VAL A 736 31.40 -4.05 12.82
C VAL A 736 30.20 -3.39 12.17
N TRP A 737 30.01 -3.61 10.88
CA TRP A 737 28.96 -2.96 10.11
C TRP A 737 27.56 -3.38 10.59
N LEU A 738 27.32 -4.68 10.82
CA LEU A 738 26.04 -5.19 11.31
C LEU A 738 25.70 -4.70 12.72
N ASN A 739 26.71 -4.33 13.52
CA ASN A 739 26.55 -3.83 14.87
C ASN A 739 26.45 -2.29 14.97
N SER A 740 26.56 -1.58 13.85
CA SER A 740 26.54 -0.12 13.77
C SER A 740 25.12 0.48 13.62
N ASN A 741 25.00 1.77 13.89
CA ASN A 741 23.76 2.51 13.74
C ASN A 741 23.27 2.59 12.29
N ILE A 742 24.15 2.50 11.28
CA ILE A 742 23.70 2.48 9.88
C ILE A 742 22.86 1.24 9.58
N PHE A 743 23.25 0.07 10.09
CA PHE A 743 22.48 -1.15 9.90
C PHE A 743 21.19 -1.11 10.72
N LYS A 744 21.25 -0.57 11.94
CA LYS A 744 20.05 -0.35 12.77
C LYS A 744 19.02 0.53 12.04
N PHE A 745 19.46 1.61 11.40
CA PHE A 745 18.65 2.48 10.56
C PHE A 745 18.10 1.76 9.33
N TYR A 746 18.94 1.08 8.55
CA TYR A 746 18.49 0.28 7.40
C TYR A 746 17.45 -0.76 7.79
N LYS A 747 17.64 -1.41 8.94
CA LYS A 747 16.73 -2.40 9.51
C LYS A 747 15.36 -1.80 9.81
N LYS A 748 15.31 -0.63 10.46
CA LYS A 748 14.09 0.11 10.80
C LYS A 748 13.21 0.35 9.57
N LEU A 749 13.83 0.70 8.44
CA LEU A 749 13.12 1.03 7.20
C LEU A 749 12.70 -0.21 6.38
N ASN A 750 13.57 -1.23 6.30
CA ASN A 750 13.40 -2.32 5.32
C ASN A 750 12.82 -3.62 5.91
N PHE A 751 12.88 -3.82 7.23
CA PHE A 751 12.40 -5.05 7.87
C PHE A 751 11.05 -4.85 8.56
N VAL A 752 10.33 -5.95 8.74
CA VAL A 752 9.01 -5.95 9.38
C VAL A 752 9.21 -6.13 10.88
N ALA A 753 8.64 -5.23 11.68
CA ALA A 753 8.51 -5.36 13.11
C ALA A 753 7.12 -5.93 13.46
N TYR A 754 7.06 -6.71 14.53
CA TYR A 754 5.84 -7.29 15.09
C TYR A 754 5.67 -6.83 16.54
N GLY A 755 4.61 -6.08 16.83
CA GLY A 755 4.21 -5.68 18.18
C GLY A 755 4.91 -4.40 18.66
N ASP A 756 4.32 -3.78 19.69
CA ASP A 756 4.65 -2.45 20.20
C ASP A 756 6.15 -2.14 20.28
N SER A 757 6.64 -1.37 19.30
CA SER A 757 8.02 -0.87 19.22
C SER A 757 8.45 -0.03 20.43
N SER A 758 7.51 0.53 21.20
CA SER A 758 7.81 1.31 22.41
C SER A 758 8.08 0.46 23.65
N THR A 759 7.68 -0.83 23.66
CA THR A 759 7.87 -1.67 24.85
C THR A 759 8.35 -3.11 24.61
N LYS A 760 7.99 -3.81 23.51
CA LYS A 760 8.29 -5.26 23.29
C LYS A 760 8.34 -5.74 21.83
N GLY A 761 8.33 -4.84 20.85
CA GLY A 761 8.28 -5.17 19.43
C GLY A 761 9.49 -5.95 18.94
N ARG A 762 9.27 -6.99 18.14
CA ARG A 762 10.35 -7.82 17.58
C ARG A 762 10.43 -7.64 16.07
N ALA A 763 11.60 -7.27 15.56
CA ALA A 763 11.87 -7.33 14.13
C ALA A 763 12.25 -8.75 13.73
N LYS A 764 11.85 -9.16 12.52
CA LYS A 764 12.32 -10.40 11.90
C LYS A 764 13.28 -10.06 10.75
N LEU A 765 14.51 -10.55 10.83
CA LEU A 765 15.48 -10.48 9.75
C LEU A 765 15.21 -11.59 8.72
N ASP A 766 14.18 -11.41 7.90
CA ASP A 766 13.80 -12.39 6.86
C ASP A 766 14.96 -12.66 5.90
N TYR A 767 15.23 -13.94 5.65
CA TYR A 767 16.31 -14.39 4.78
C TYR A 767 16.32 -13.67 3.42
N ASN A 768 15.17 -13.57 2.74
CA ASN A 768 15.08 -12.96 1.40
C ASN A 768 15.42 -11.46 1.40
N LYS A 769 15.34 -10.81 2.57
CA LYS A 769 15.73 -9.41 2.73
C LYS A 769 17.18 -9.29 3.18
N MET A 770 17.61 -10.15 4.10
CA MET A 770 19.00 -10.19 4.58
C MET A 770 19.97 -10.40 3.42
N VAL A 771 19.69 -11.34 2.51
CA VAL A 771 20.54 -11.59 1.32
C VAL A 771 20.73 -10.33 0.45
N ASN A 772 19.77 -9.41 0.45
CA ASN A 772 19.75 -8.19 -0.36
C ASN A 772 20.24 -6.92 0.38
N VAL A 773 20.78 -7.06 1.60
CA VAL A 773 21.33 -5.93 2.34
C VAL A 773 22.53 -5.35 1.55
N PRO A 774 22.57 -4.02 1.30
CA PRO A 774 23.65 -3.39 0.54
C PRO A 774 24.90 -3.24 1.41
N MET A 775 25.93 -4.04 1.10
CA MET A 775 27.23 -4.00 1.75
C MET A 775 28.19 -3.10 0.97
N PRO A 776 28.94 -2.21 1.65
CA PRO A 776 29.83 -1.27 0.98
C PRO A 776 31.01 -2.01 0.32
N THR A 777 31.32 -1.63 -0.92
CA THR A 777 32.46 -2.20 -1.64
C THR A 777 33.73 -1.44 -1.28
N ILE A 778 34.52 -2.00 -0.36
CA ILE A 778 35.78 -1.41 0.11
C ILE A 778 36.95 -2.40 -0.01
N THR A 779 38.15 -1.87 -0.24
CA THR A 779 39.38 -2.66 -0.36
C THR A 779 39.80 -3.27 0.98
N GLN A 780 40.64 -4.31 0.95
CA GLN A 780 41.16 -4.92 2.17
C GLN A 780 41.90 -3.91 3.07
N GLN A 781 42.69 -3.00 2.47
CA GLN A 781 43.39 -1.95 3.21
C GLN A 781 42.43 -0.99 3.93
N GLN A 782 41.26 -0.71 3.35
CA GLN A 782 40.24 0.13 3.97
C GLN A 782 39.46 -0.60 5.07
N LYS A 783 39.40 -1.94 5.04
CA LYS A 783 38.78 -2.75 6.10
C LYS A 783 39.63 -2.82 7.36
N GLU A 784 40.94 -2.75 7.23
CA GLU A 784 41.89 -3.00 8.32
C GLU A 784 41.62 -2.17 9.59
N PRO A 785 41.36 -0.84 9.52
CA PRO A 785 41.04 -0.06 10.72
C PRO A 785 39.77 -0.54 11.45
N PHE A 786 38.78 -1.03 10.70
CA PHE A 786 37.55 -1.57 11.30
C PHE A 786 37.79 -2.93 11.93
N ILE A 787 38.61 -3.77 11.29
CA ILE A 787 38.98 -5.09 11.82
C ILE A 787 39.72 -4.92 13.16
N GLN A 788 40.66 -3.97 13.25
CA GLN A 788 41.35 -3.64 14.51
C GLN A 788 40.38 -3.19 15.62
N LYS A 789 39.36 -2.39 15.29
CA LYS A 789 38.31 -2.00 16.24
C LYS A 789 37.45 -3.19 16.66
N ALA A 790 37.13 -4.11 15.76
CA ALA A 790 36.44 -5.36 16.11
C ALA A 790 37.27 -6.21 17.07
N ASP A 791 38.57 -6.36 16.82
CA ASP A 791 39.47 -7.10 17.72
C ASP A 791 39.50 -6.47 19.11
N THR A 792 39.60 -5.14 19.17
CA THR A 792 39.51 -4.39 20.43
C THR A 792 38.18 -4.62 21.14
N MET A 793 37.06 -4.58 20.42
CA MET A 793 35.73 -4.82 21.00
C MET A 793 35.59 -6.25 21.53
N LEU A 794 36.06 -7.25 20.79
CA LEU A 794 36.06 -8.65 21.22
C LEU A 794 36.92 -8.84 22.49
N GLU A 795 38.11 -8.25 22.53
CA GLU A 795 39.02 -8.33 23.66
C GLU A 795 38.44 -7.64 24.92
N LEU A 796 37.94 -6.40 24.78
CA LEU A 796 37.35 -5.65 25.89
C LEU A 796 36.13 -6.37 26.46
N ASN A 797 35.24 -6.89 25.61
CA ASN A 797 34.07 -7.63 26.06
C ASN A 797 34.44 -8.97 26.71
N LYS A 798 35.51 -9.64 26.25
CA LYS A 798 36.05 -10.83 26.89
C LYS A 798 36.60 -10.52 28.29
N LYS A 799 37.37 -9.43 28.44
CA LYS A 799 37.86 -8.96 29.75
C LYS A 799 36.70 -8.62 30.68
N LEU A 800 35.71 -7.87 30.20
CA LEU A 800 34.52 -7.51 30.96
C LEU A 800 33.76 -8.73 31.45
N SER A 801 33.53 -9.71 30.56
CA SER A 801 32.87 -10.97 30.92
C SER A 801 33.68 -11.76 31.95
N SER A 802 35.01 -11.82 31.81
CA SER A 802 35.89 -12.50 32.75
C SER A 802 35.84 -11.88 34.15
N VAL A 803 35.87 -10.55 34.27
CA VAL A 803 35.78 -9.85 35.56
C VAL A 803 34.43 -10.13 36.21
N LYS A 804 33.32 -9.98 35.45
CA LYS A 804 31.97 -10.25 35.97
C LYS A 804 31.79 -11.70 36.41
N GLN A 805 32.30 -12.67 35.63
CA GLN A 805 32.21 -14.09 35.99
C GLN A 805 33.03 -14.43 37.22
N LYS A 806 34.23 -13.85 37.35
CA LYS A 806 35.07 -13.99 38.55
C LYS A 806 34.33 -13.47 39.78
N PHE A 807 33.83 -12.23 39.72
CA PHE A 807 33.06 -11.63 40.81
C PHE A 807 31.84 -12.49 41.19
N ILE A 808 31.05 -12.93 40.20
CA ILE A 808 29.89 -13.81 40.41
C ILE A 808 30.28 -15.13 41.09
N LYS A 809 31.43 -15.70 40.74
CA LYS A 809 31.96 -16.93 41.35
C LYS A 809 32.35 -16.69 42.80
N ASP A 810 33.00 -15.56 43.08
CA ASP A 810 33.44 -15.18 44.42
C ASP A 810 32.24 -14.97 45.37
N LEU A 811 31.03 -14.69 44.86
CA LEU A 811 29.81 -14.60 45.68
C LEU A 811 29.38 -15.93 46.33
N GLU A 812 29.84 -17.08 45.81
CA GLU A 812 29.51 -18.43 46.31
C GLU A 812 28.00 -18.71 46.45
N LEU A 813 27.20 -18.18 45.54
CA LEU A 813 25.74 -18.34 45.53
C LEU A 813 25.30 -19.40 44.51
N GLU A 814 24.48 -20.37 44.93
CA GLU A 814 23.83 -21.33 44.01
C GLU A 814 22.96 -20.63 42.95
N LYS A 815 22.32 -19.52 43.32
CA LYS A 815 21.49 -18.71 42.42
C LYS A 815 21.71 -17.22 42.65
N VAL A 816 22.43 -16.59 41.73
CA VAL A 816 22.76 -15.16 41.83
C VAL A 816 21.57 -14.27 41.42
N PRO A 817 21.08 -13.38 42.31
CA PRO A 817 20.06 -12.38 41.99
C PRO A 817 20.46 -11.43 40.86
N LYS A 818 19.48 -10.94 40.08
CA LYS A 818 19.73 -10.02 38.95
C LYS A 818 20.49 -8.75 39.35
N LYS A 819 20.22 -8.20 40.54
CA LYS A 819 20.95 -7.03 41.06
C LYS A 819 22.44 -7.32 41.27
N LEU A 820 22.77 -8.48 41.86
CA LEU A 820 24.16 -8.89 42.07
C LEU A 820 24.88 -9.29 40.77
N LYS A 821 24.14 -9.73 39.74
CA LYS A 821 24.71 -9.91 38.39
C LYS A 821 25.11 -8.59 37.71
N ASN A 822 24.48 -7.50 38.13
CA ASN A 822 24.71 -6.14 37.63
C ASN A 822 25.27 -5.26 38.76
N PHE A 823 26.22 -5.80 39.52
CA PHE A 823 26.77 -5.20 40.74
C PHE A 823 27.39 -3.83 40.49
N GLU A 824 27.84 -3.55 39.28
CA GLU A 824 28.39 -2.27 38.87
C GLU A 824 27.39 -1.10 39.03
N ASN A 825 26.08 -1.40 39.02
CA ASN A 825 25.03 -0.41 39.21
C ASN A 825 24.66 -0.17 40.68
N LEU A 826 25.22 -0.94 41.61
CA LEU A 826 24.94 -0.83 43.04
C LEU A 826 25.97 0.08 43.71
N ASN A 827 25.55 0.84 44.71
CA ASN A 827 26.51 1.35 45.70
C ASN A 827 26.90 0.24 46.69
N PHE A 828 27.96 0.47 47.47
CA PHE A 828 28.51 -0.57 48.35
C PHE A 828 27.51 -1.03 49.42
N ASP A 829 26.74 -0.10 50.01
CA ASP A 829 25.71 -0.43 51.00
C ASP A 829 24.58 -1.28 50.38
N GLU A 830 24.14 -0.95 49.18
CA GLU A 830 23.16 -1.73 48.42
C GLU A 830 23.68 -3.13 48.11
N PHE A 831 24.95 -3.26 47.72
CA PHE A 831 25.60 -4.55 47.49
C PHE A 831 25.60 -5.41 48.77
N ILE A 832 26.07 -4.88 49.89
CA ILE A 832 26.12 -5.63 51.17
C ILE A 832 24.73 -6.08 51.60
N ASN A 833 23.72 -5.21 51.46
CA ASN A 833 22.34 -5.55 51.80
C ASN A 833 21.77 -6.66 50.89
N GLU A 834 22.03 -6.58 49.58
CA GLU A 834 21.59 -7.60 48.62
C GLU A 834 22.35 -8.93 48.79
N TYR A 835 23.65 -8.89 49.11
CA TYR A 835 24.47 -10.05 49.43
C TYR A 835 23.98 -10.76 50.70
N ALA A 836 23.78 -10.02 51.80
CA ALA A 836 23.26 -10.54 53.05
C ALA A 836 21.88 -11.18 52.86
N ARG A 837 21.03 -10.53 52.06
CA ARG A 837 19.70 -11.07 51.70
C ARG A 837 19.80 -12.37 50.90
N ALA A 838 20.72 -12.45 49.95
CA ALA A 838 20.92 -13.65 49.12
C ALA A 838 21.43 -14.84 49.94
N HIS A 839 22.34 -14.60 50.89
CA HIS A 839 22.86 -15.59 51.83
C HIS A 839 21.99 -15.82 53.08
N LYS A 840 20.86 -15.10 53.19
CA LYS A 840 19.95 -15.15 54.36
C LYS A 840 20.65 -14.84 55.70
N ILE A 841 21.67 -13.99 55.66
CA ILE A 841 22.41 -13.53 56.84
C ILE A 841 21.52 -12.57 57.64
N LYS A 842 21.38 -12.81 58.95
CA LYS A 842 20.76 -11.89 59.90
C LYS A 842 21.84 -11.29 60.79
N PHE A 843 21.92 -9.97 60.82
CA PHE A 843 22.86 -9.27 61.69
C PHE A 843 22.25 -9.07 63.08
N ASN A 844 22.93 -9.56 64.12
CA ASN A 844 22.54 -9.36 65.52
C ASN A 844 23.07 -8.04 66.09
N SER A 845 24.05 -7.41 65.41
CA SER A 845 24.57 -6.09 65.77
C SER A 845 25.10 -5.33 64.54
N LYS A 846 25.20 -3.99 64.66
CA LYS A 846 25.87 -3.15 63.64
C LYS A 846 27.35 -3.50 63.45
N LEU A 847 27.99 -4.10 64.45
CA LEU A 847 29.39 -4.51 64.37
C LEU A 847 29.57 -5.73 63.46
N GLU A 848 28.64 -6.69 63.48
CA GLU A 848 28.65 -7.84 62.57
C GLU A 848 28.48 -7.42 61.11
N GLN A 849 27.58 -6.48 60.84
CA GLN A 849 27.38 -5.93 59.51
C GLN A 849 28.63 -5.22 58.98
N ARG A 850 29.33 -4.44 59.85
CA ARG A 850 30.59 -3.77 59.49
C ARG A 850 31.70 -4.76 59.17
N LYS A 851 31.88 -5.81 59.98
CA LYS A 851 32.91 -6.84 59.71
C LYS A 851 32.72 -7.53 58.36
N LEU A 852 31.47 -7.83 57.98
CA LEU A 852 31.17 -8.39 56.66
C LEU A 852 31.45 -7.38 55.55
N ALA A 853 31.09 -6.11 55.76
CA ALA A 853 31.39 -5.05 54.81
C ALA A 853 32.91 -4.90 54.59
N ASP A 854 33.70 -4.84 55.64
CA ASP A 854 35.16 -4.68 55.55
C ASP A 854 35.82 -5.80 54.70
N GLN A 855 35.28 -7.03 54.75
CA GLN A 855 35.78 -8.16 53.94
C GLN A 855 35.55 -8.01 52.44
N TRP A 856 34.50 -7.29 52.05
CA TRP A 856 34.07 -7.17 50.65
C TRP A 856 34.44 -5.85 50.00
N GLN A 857 34.75 -4.83 50.79
CA GLN A 857 34.90 -3.45 50.31
C GLN A 857 35.95 -3.31 49.21
N GLU A 858 37.15 -3.83 49.43
CA GLU A 858 38.25 -3.72 48.46
C GLU A 858 37.92 -4.47 47.16
N LEU A 859 37.48 -5.73 47.26
CA LEU A 859 37.15 -6.56 46.11
C LEU A 859 36.00 -5.95 45.28
N PHE A 860 34.92 -5.52 45.94
CA PHE A 860 33.77 -4.91 45.28
C PHE A 860 34.15 -3.61 44.56
N GLU A 861 34.85 -2.69 45.23
CA GLU A 861 35.21 -1.41 44.62
C GLU A 861 36.21 -1.59 43.48
N GLN A 862 37.17 -2.52 43.60
CA GLN A 862 38.12 -2.82 42.54
C GLN A 862 37.44 -3.42 41.29
N ASP A 863 36.63 -4.46 41.46
CA ASP A 863 35.95 -5.12 40.34
C ASP A 863 34.88 -4.21 39.73
N LYS A 864 34.21 -3.38 40.54
CA LYS A 864 33.26 -2.38 40.06
C LYS A 864 33.96 -1.32 39.22
N LYS A 865 35.07 -0.75 39.72
CA LYS A 865 35.87 0.23 39.00
C LYS A 865 36.34 -0.34 37.65
N THR A 866 36.94 -1.53 37.67
CA THR A 866 37.42 -2.22 36.46
C THR A 866 36.28 -2.47 35.47
N THR A 867 35.12 -2.91 35.96
CA THR A 867 33.92 -3.13 35.14
C THR A 867 33.44 -1.84 34.49
N CYS A 868 33.36 -0.74 35.24
CA CYS A 868 32.96 0.57 34.73
C CYS A 868 33.95 1.11 33.68
N GLU A 869 35.26 1.03 33.94
CA GLU A 869 36.31 1.47 33.01
C GLU A 869 36.24 0.70 31.68
N LEU A 870 36.06 -0.63 31.73
CA LEU A 870 35.88 -1.44 30.54
C LEU A 870 34.58 -1.08 29.79
N GLN A 871 33.49 -0.85 30.51
CA GLN A 871 32.20 -0.45 29.92
C GLN A 871 32.32 0.90 29.20
N GLU A 872 33.05 1.86 29.77
CA GLU A 872 33.34 3.17 29.18
C GLU A 872 34.17 3.04 27.90
N GLN A 873 35.28 2.27 27.93
CA GLN A 873 36.11 2.01 26.76
C GLN A 873 35.33 1.34 25.63
N ILE A 874 34.45 0.38 25.97
CA ILE A 874 33.56 -0.29 25.00
C ILE A 874 32.62 0.74 24.37
N ASN A 875 31.97 1.58 25.16
CA ASN A 875 31.04 2.59 24.67
C ASN A 875 31.73 3.63 23.77
N GLN A 876 32.92 4.08 24.16
CA GLN A 876 33.72 5.01 23.35
C GLN A 876 34.13 4.36 22.01
N THR A 877 34.61 3.12 22.04
CA THR A 877 35.00 2.38 20.84
C THR A 877 33.80 2.15 19.91
N ASP A 878 32.61 1.90 20.47
CA ASP A 878 31.36 1.74 19.71
C ASP A 878 30.96 3.04 19.00
N GLN A 879 31.08 4.20 19.67
CA GLN A 879 30.86 5.51 19.06
C GLN A 879 31.88 5.81 17.95
N GLU A 880 33.16 5.49 18.17
CA GLU A 880 34.20 5.64 17.14
C GLU A 880 33.91 4.78 15.91
N ILE A 881 33.45 3.54 16.11
CA ILE A 881 33.01 2.64 15.04
C ILE A 881 31.90 3.29 14.22
N ASP A 882 30.85 3.82 14.87
CA ASP A 882 29.73 4.46 14.17
C ASP A 882 30.23 5.65 13.33
N GLN A 883 31.09 6.50 13.88
CA GLN A 883 31.69 7.63 13.14
C GLN A 883 32.52 7.16 11.94
N MET A 884 33.28 6.07 12.07
CA MET A 884 34.03 5.48 10.97
C MET A 884 33.09 4.95 9.88
N VAL A 885 31.98 4.30 10.27
CA VAL A 885 30.97 3.79 9.33
C VAL A 885 30.24 4.92 8.61
N TYR A 886 29.89 6.01 9.30
CA TYR A 886 29.26 7.18 8.67
C TYR A 886 30.16 7.82 7.59
N LYS A 887 31.48 7.88 7.85
CA LYS A 887 32.47 8.37 6.88
C LYS A 887 32.53 7.51 5.61
N LEU A 888 32.30 6.20 5.69
CA LEU A 888 32.25 5.31 4.50
C LEU A 888 31.17 5.77 3.51
N TYR A 889 30.03 6.24 4.01
CA TYR A 889 28.90 6.67 3.21
C TYR A 889 28.88 8.18 2.92
N LYS A 890 29.88 8.93 3.39
CA LYS A 890 29.97 10.40 3.23
C LYS A 890 28.68 11.09 3.72
N LEU A 891 28.25 10.73 4.91
CA LEU A 891 27.05 11.30 5.53
C LEU A 891 27.32 12.71 6.06
N THR A 892 26.33 13.58 5.97
CA THR A 892 26.36 14.91 6.59
C THR A 892 25.88 14.85 8.04
N ASP A 893 26.14 15.89 8.83
CA ASP A 893 25.71 15.95 10.24
C ASP A 893 24.19 15.82 10.40
N ASP A 894 23.40 16.36 9.45
CA ASP A 894 21.94 16.24 9.49
C ASP A 894 21.44 14.83 9.12
N GLU A 895 22.14 14.14 8.22
CA GLU A 895 21.88 12.74 7.92
C GLU A 895 22.25 11.84 9.11
N ILE A 896 23.35 12.14 9.82
CA ILE A 896 23.76 11.43 11.04
C ILE A 896 22.69 11.61 12.13
N LYS A 897 22.22 12.83 12.37
CA LYS A 897 21.09 13.08 13.30
C LYS A 897 19.84 12.29 12.89
N THR A 898 19.57 12.14 11.59
CA THR A 898 18.43 11.36 11.09
C THR A 898 18.57 9.86 11.42
N ILE A 899 19.80 9.34 11.43
CA ILE A 899 20.09 7.94 11.79
C ILE A 899 19.98 7.70 13.30
N GLU A 900 20.40 8.68 14.09
CA GLU A 900 20.45 8.58 15.56
C GLU A 900 19.09 8.84 16.24
N ASN A 901 18.13 9.43 15.51
CA ASN A 901 16.74 9.66 15.93
C ASN A 901 15.77 8.52 15.56
#